data_AF-A0A847FQ69-F1
#
_entry.id   AF-A0A847FQ69-F1
#
_cell.length_a   1.000
_cell.length_b   1.000
_cell.length_c   1.000
_cell.angle_alpha   90.00
_cell.angle_beta   90.00
_cell.angle_gamma   90.00
#
_symmetry.space_group_name_H-M   'P 1'
#
loop_
_entity.id
_entity.type
_entity.pdbx_description
1 polymer ?
#
loop_
_entity_poly.entity_id
_entity_poly.type
_entity_poly.pdbx_seq_one_letter_code
_entity_poly.pdbx_strand_id
1 'polypeptide(L)'
;MSHWRTLRHDLGAAALLLLATLGYFWRVLAGQAWKPAGGGDLVSFLFPTYRYAAARLWAGDLPLWNPHLYGGAPFLADTQSGLFYPPNLLLSLLAPTFPYEALQWMAALHVFWAGLAMYLCLRYLDPARPLRPVAALTGAVAYMFSDLFVVHVGNLNLIAVAAWLPLVVLLFWRALRGRSLALAAAAGLVLGVATLEGHLQITLAIGIGLAVMAVIELLPGGTRRPGGWQATWPLLALALTAAVAVGLAALVLLPAVEYAGLSPRAGLSYREAARYSLVPAMLGEMLVPGLFSSREPSLYWGVWDRVAAGYVGVFTLLLAGLAVLLRPARAAGHGSRVRLFLVLGVVGLLLALGGQSIVHGWAYSLLPGFGQLRAPARFVLLLDFALAALAAIGLERLLSPLERPARRLLDGAWRGLLWLGGGAALVGGAWAYLVVYQAQDRDPTLFWRVSAAANSVILALLLLGASLAWLAARRSGRMGRGTLGWLAAGLVFFDLASVGAYADIGHEPPMEGYQHPAIVQFLQGEPGLFRIDSRTDVAASWQPDTALLAGLYDVGGVDNPLVVADVERYWQGTGGRSTPLYDFLGVRYLLGSKEITLDWNKFELAFEGDPEVNVYRNTTALPRAFLVQRATVAGSQEEAWAMIHQAGFDPATSVVLEAGRPLDGDAAGGELRVERYEPDRIELAVDSPAEGYLVLSDPFYPGWLAELDGSPAEILRANYAFRAVAVPAGSHTVTMTFRPASWIAGLAISLVTLAALAAAGFVWLRRRRA
;
A
#
# COMPACT_ATOMS: atom_id res chain seq x y z
N MET A 1 -6.03 -41.71 14.92
CA MET A 1 -6.50 -41.77 13.52
C MET A 1 -7.33 -40.55 13.07
N SER A 2 -8.13 -39.90 13.93
CA SER A 2 -8.95 -38.73 13.55
C SER A 2 -8.13 -37.47 13.20
N HIS A 3 -7.09 -37.14 13.99
CA HIS A 3 -6.25 -35.97 13.76
C HIS A 3 -5.50 -36.04 12.41
N TRP A 4 -4.95 -37.20 12.06
CA TRP A 4 -4.30 -37.47 10.78
C TRP A 4 -5.24 -37.30 9.58
N ARG A 5 -6.51 -37.69 9.70
CA ARG A 5 -7.50 -37.49 8.63
C ARG A 5 -7.81 -36.00 8.44
N THR A 6 -7.94 -35.23 9.51
CA THR A 6 -8.15 -33.78 9.41
C THR A 6 -6.95 -33.09 8.76
N LEU A 7 -5.74 -33.39 9.23
CA LEU A 7 -4.50 -32.84 8.66
C LEU A 7 -4.37 -33.13 7.17
N ARG A 8 -4.68 -34.36 6.72
CA ARG A 8 -4.66 -34.71 5.29
C ARG A 8 -5.61 -33.85 4.44
N HIS A 9 -6.82 -33.56 4.94
CA HIS A 9 -7.74 -32.70 4.20
C HIS A 9 -7.27 -31.25 4.16
N ASP A 10 -6.69 -30.75 5.24
CA ASP A 10 -6.18 -29.38 5.31
C ASP A 10 -4.96 -29.21 4.39
N LEU A 11 -4.03 -30.19 4.37
CA LEU A 11 -2.92 -30.21 3.43
C LEU A 11 -3.39 -30.32 1.97
N GLY A 12 -4.42 -31.13 1.71
CA GLY A 12 -5.04 -31.20 0.38
C GLY A 12 -5.67 -29.89 -0.06
N ALA A 13 -6.34 -29.17 0.86
CA ALA A 13 -6.89 -27.85 0.57
C ALA A 13 -5.79 -26.81 0.30
N ALA A 14 -4.71 -26.82 1.09
CA ALA A 14 -3.55 -25.96 0.86
C ALA A 14 -2.91 -26.23 -0.52
N ALA A 15 -2.74 -27.49 -0.90
CA ALA A 15 -2.24 -27.87 -2.22
C ALA A 15 -3.15 -27.38 -3.36
N LEU A 16 -4.48 -27.49 -3.20
CA LEU A 16 -5.44 -26.99 -4.19
C LEU A 16 -5.43 -25.46 -4.30
N LEU A 17 -5.29 -24.74 -3.20
CA LEU A 17 -5.15 -23.27 -3.21
C LEU A 17 -3.85 -22.85 -3.91
N LEU A 18 -2.76 -23.59 -3.69
CA LEU A 18 -1.51 -23.36 -4.40
C LEU A 18 -1.68 -23.59 -5.90
N LEU A 19 -2.28 -24.73 -6.30
CA LEU A 19 -2.55 -25.02 -7.71
C LEU A 19 -3.47 -23.96 -8.35
N ALA A 20 -4.49 -23.49 -7.64
CA ALA A 20 -5.36 -22.42 -8.10
C ALA A 20 -4.57 -21.11 -8.29
N THR A 21 -3.64 -20.79 -7.38
CA THR A 21 -2.75 -19.63 -7.51
C THR A 21 -1.84 -19.75 -8.74
N LEU A 22 -1.16 -20.89 -8.88
CA LEU A 22 -0.28 -21.15 -10.02
C LEU A 22 -1.04 -21.10 -11.34
N GLY A 23 -2.24 -21.69 -11.38
CA GLY A 23 -3.12 -21.66 -12.55
C GLY A 23 -3.67 -20.27 -12.86
N TYR A 24 -3.89 -19.42 -11.85
CA TYR A 24 -4.33 -18.04 -12.05
C TYR A 24 -3.21 -17.16 -12.60
N PHE A 25 -2.00 -17.28 -12.05
CA PHE A 25 -0.83 -16.47 -12.42
C PHE A 25 0.06 -17.11 -13.49
N TRP A 26 -0.37 -18.20 -14.13
CA TRP A 26 0.50 -19.04 -14.95
C TRP A 26 1.29 -18.29 -16.04
N ARG A 27 0.68 -17.29 -16.70
CA ARG A 27 1.38 -16.48 -17.72
C ARG A 27 2.45 -15.59 -17.13
N VAL A 28 2.18 -15.02 -15.95
CA VAL A 28 3.13 -14.17 -15.23
C VAL A 28 4.29 -15.02 -14.73
N LEU A 29 4.00 -16.15 -14.08
CA LEU A 29 5.01 -17.05 -13.53
C LEU A 29 5.83 -17.78 -14.61
N ALA A 30 5.28 -17.94 -15.81
CA ALA A 30 5.98 -18.47 -16.97
C ALA A 30 6.76 -17.40 -17.77
N GLY A 31 6.75 -16.12 -17.34
CA GLY A 31 7.41 -15.02 -18.05
C GLY A 31 6.78 -14.66 -19.40
N GLN A 32 5.52 -15.02 -19.62
CA GLN A 32 4.76 -14.72 -20.85
C GLN A 32 3.94 -13.43 -20.78
N ALA A 33 3.82 -12.83 -19.60
CA ALA A 33 3.11 -11.58 -19.36
C ALA A 33 3.59 -10.92 -18.06
N TRP A 34 3.34 -9.63 -17.92
CA TRP A 34 3.59 -8.88 -16.69
C TRP A 34 2.28 -8.34 -16.14
N LYS A 35 2.18 -8.27 -14.81
CA LYS A 35 0.98 -7.79 -14.12
C LYS A 35 1.39 -6.89 -12.95
N PRO A 36 0.91 -5.64 -12.88
CA PRO A 36 -0.01 -4.99 -13.83
C PRO A 36 0.66 -4.67 -15.19
N ALA A 37 -0.14 -4.29 -16.20
CA ALA A 37 0.38 -3.83 -17.48
C ALA A 37 1.17 -2.54 -17.28
N GLY A 38 2.35 -2.42 -17.91
CA GLY A 38 3.27 -1.31 -17.66
C GLY A 38 3.87 -1.27 -16.25
N GLY A 39 3.61 -2.30 -15.42
CA GLY A 39 4.21 -2.49 -14.10
C GLY A 39 3.64 -1.64 -12.95
N GLY A 40 3.07 -0.46 -13.21
CA GLY A 40 2.46 0.41 -12.19
C GLY A 40 3.38 0.68 -10.99
N ASP A 41 2.83 0.85 -9.78
CA ASP A 41 3.61 1.09 -8.55
C ASP A 41 4.62 -0.03 -8.23
N LEU A 42 4.36 -1.25 -8.71
CA LEU A 42 5.25 -2.39 -8.50
C LEU A 42 6.59 -2.16 -9.20
N VAL A 43 6.55 -1.50 -10.37
CA VAL A 43 7.76 -1.18 -11.14
C VAL A 43 8.30 0.20 -10.83
N SER A 44 7.46 1.24 -10.75
CA SER A 44 7.92 2.63 -10.65
C SER A 44 8.39 3.03 -9.24
N PHE A 45 7.98 2.28 -8.21
CA PHE A 45 8.25 2.62 -6.82
C PHE A 45 8.82 1.46 -6.01
N LEU A 46 8.12 0.32 -5.94
CA LEU A 46 8.51 -0.78 -5.05
C LEU A 46 9.78 -1.49 -5.53
N PHE A 47 9.95 -1.68 -6.84
CA PHE A 47 11.15 -2.30 -7.39
C PHE A 47 12.44 -1.51 -7.08
N PRO A 48 12.53 -0.20 -7.40
CA PRO A 48 13.70 0.61 -7.02
C PRO A 48 13.96 0.61 -5.52
N THR A 49 12.90 0.73 -4.72
CA THR A 49 12.98 0.74 -3.26
C THR A 49 13.57 -0.56 -2.71
N TYR A 50 13.09 -1.72 -3.16
CA TYR A 50 13.55 -3.02 -2.63
C TYR A 50 14.95 -3.37 -3.14
N ARG A 51 15.26 -3.01 -4.40
CA ARG A 51 16.61 -3.18 -4.96
C ARG A 51 17.63 -2.30 -4.25
N TYR A 52 17.30 -1.05 -3.94
CA TYR A 52 18.16 -0.19 -3.13
C TYR A 52 18.37 -0.78 -1.73
N ALA A 53 17.30 -1.19 -1.05
CA ALA A 53 17.41 -1.75 0.29
C ALA A 53 18.30 -3.01 0.33
N ALA A 54 18.11 -3.94 -0.63
CA ALA A 54 18.95 -5.14 -0.75
C ALA A 54 20.42 -4.79 -0.99
N ALA A 55 20.70 -3.87 -1.93
CA ALA A 55 22.06 -3.46 -2.24
C ALA A 55 22.76 -2.81 -1.02
N ARG A 56 22.06 -1.98 -0.24
CA ARG A 56 22.62 -1.34 0.96
C ARG A 56 22.88 -2.34 2.09
N LEU A 57 21.95 -3.27 2.33
CA LEU A 57 22.17 -4.34 3.33
C LEU A 57 23.40 -5.19 3.00
N TRP A 58 23.61 -5.51 1.72
CA TRP A 58 24.80 -6.24 1.27
C TRP A 58 26.09 -5.41 1.30
N ALA A 59 25.99 -4.08 1.24
CA ALA A 59 27.11 -3.17 1.48
C ALA A 59 27.49 -3.05 2.97
N GLY A 60 26.71 -3.64 3.88
CA GLY A 60 26.93 -3.58 5.33
C GLY A 60 26.22 -2.41 6.02
N ASP A 61 25.37 -1.68 5.30
CA ASP A 61 24.75 -0.45 5.77
C ASP A 61 23.22 -0.60 5.86
N LEU A 62 22.64 -0.09 6.95
CA LEU A 62 21.18 0.02 7.07
C LEU A 62 20.72 1.32 6.38
N PRO A 63 19.83 1.27 5.36
CA PRO A 63 19.46 2.45 4.59
C PRO A 63 18.49 3.35 5.39
N LEU A 64 19.01 4.20 6.28
CA LEU A 64 18.17 5.17 7.02
C LEU A 64 17.76 6.36 6.15
N TRP A 65 18.64 6.77 5.23
CA TRP A 65 18.46 7.89 4.32
C TRP A 65 18.63 7.44 2.86
N ASN A 66 17.93 8.10 1.95
CA ASN A 66 18.06 7.95 0.51
C ASN A 66 18.56 9.29 -0.07
N PRO A 67 19.82 9.40 -0.49
CA PRO A 67 20.33 10.63 -1.08
C PRO A 67 19.94 10.82 -2.56
N HIS A 68 19.43 9.77 -3.22
CA HIS A 68 19.28 9.71 -4.67
C HIS A 68 17.98 10.32 -5.21
N LEU A 69 16.94 10.47 -4.38
CA LEU A 69 15.63 10.99 -4.78
C LEU A 69 15.26 12.21 -3.96
N TYR A 70 14.49 13.12 -4.56
CA TYR A 70 13.96 14.34 -3.92
C TYR A 70 15.04 15.27 -3.33
N GLY A 71 16.29 15.14 -3.81
CA GLY A 71 17.46 15.80 -3.22
C GLY A 71 17.92 15.21 -1.88
N GLY A 72 17.23 14.21 -1.36
CA GLY A 72 17.48 13.54 -0.08
C GLY A 72 16.17 13.28 0.69
N ALA A 73 15.89 12.03 1.07
CA ALA A 73 14.68 11.68 1.81
C ALA A 73 14.92 10.57 2.86
N PRO A 74 14.15 10.54 3.96
CA PRO A 74 14.28 9.51 5.00
C PRO A 74 13.70 8.16 4.53
N PHE A 75 14.57 7.26 4.07
CA PHE A 75 14.18 6.01 3.42
C PHE A 75 13.35 5.09 4.33
N LEU A 76 13.85 4.79 5.53
CA LEU A 76 13.16 3.88 6.47
C LEU A 76 11.92 4.49 7.13
N ALA A 77 11.79 5.82 7.09
CA ALA A 77 10.60 6.50 7.59
C ALA A 77 9.43 6.40 6.58
N ASP A 78 9.72 6.16 5.30
CA ASP A 78 8.68 5.76 4.36
C ASP A 78 8.25 4.33 4.68
N THR A 79 7.03 4.19 5.22
CA THR A 79 6.49 2.89 5.63
C THR A 79 6.48 1.91 4.47
N GLN A 80 6.29 2.38 3.24
CA GLN A 80 6.18 1.53 2.06
C GLN A 80 7.50 0.90 1.63
N SER A 81 8.62 1.27 2.27
CA SER A 81 9.89 0.55 2.13
C SER A 81 9.80 -0.91 2.57
N GLY A 82 8.89 -1.24 3.51
CA GLY A 82 8.59 -2.61 3.92
C GLY A 82 9.80 -3.42 4.41
N LEU A 83 10.94 -2.78 4.70
CA LEU A 83 12.23 -3.48 4.82
C LEU A 83 12.21 -4.55 5.91
N PHE A 84 11.56 -4.26 7.03
CA PHE A 84 11.50 -5.14 8.20
C PHE A 84 10.34 -6.14 8.16
N TYR A 85 9.53 -6.15 7.09
CA TYR A 85 8.59 -7.23 6.87
C TYR A 85 9.37 -8.53 6.59
N PRO A 86 9.11 -9.65 7.29
CA PRO A 86 10.00 -10.81 7.23
C PRO A 86 10.25 -11.39 5.82
N PRO A 87 9.23 -11.52 4.93
CA PRO A 87 9.48 -11.89 3.53
C PRO A 87 10.41 -10.94 2.78
N ASN A 88 10.25 -9.63 2.94
CA ASN A 88 11.09 -8.62 2.24
C ASN A 88 12.51 -8.64 2.79
N LEU A 89 12.65 -8.68 4.11
CA LEU A 89 13.95 -8.75 4.77
C LEU A 89 14.70 -10.01 4.33
N LEU A 90 14.02 -11.16 4.34
CA LEU A 90 14.61 -12.43 3.91
C LEU A 90 15.05 -12.36 2.45
N LEU A 91 14.22 -11.84 1.55
CA LEU A 91 14.57 -11.71 0.13
C LEU A 91 15.72 -10.72 -0.09
N SER A 92 15.72 -9.59 0.61
CA SER A 92 16.80 -8.59 0.54
C SER A 92 18.14 -9.17 1.02
N LEU A 93 18.12 -10.02 2.04
CA LEU A 93 19.30 -10.73 2.54
C LEU A 93 19.76 -11.86 1.61
N LEU A 94 18.86 -12.50 0.86
CA LEU A 94 19.18 -13.62 -0.02
C LEU A 94 19.51 -13.21 -1.46
N ALA A 95 19.04 -12.05 -1.92
CA ALA A 95 19.14 -11.62 -3.32
C ALA A 95 19.65 -10.17 -3.42
N PRO A 96 20.99 -9.95 -3.53
CA PRO A 96 21.58 -8.60 -3.54
C PRO A 96 21.10 -7.72 -4.70
N THR A 97 20.77 -8.33 -5.85
CA THR A 97 20.30 -7.62 -7.04
C THR A 97 18.79 -7.41 -7.09
N PHE A 98 18.04 -8.06 -6.18
CA PHE A 98 16.57 -8.07 -6.09
C PHE A 98 15.86 -8.09 -7.46
N PRO A 99 15.68 -9.26 -8.11
CA PRO A 99 15.07 -9.32 -9.44
C PRO A 99 13.57 -8.94 -9.42
N TYR A 100 13.06 -8.36 -10.51
CA TYR A 100 11.67 -7.91 -10.60
C TYR A 100 10.67 -9.06 -10.45
N GLU A 101 11.03 -10.24 -10.95
CA GLU A 101 10.25 -11.47 -10.82
C GLU A 101 10.00 -11.84 -9.35
N ALA A 102 10.90 -11.47 -8.43
CA ALA A 102 10.68 -11.70 -7.00
C ALA A 102 9.41 -10.98 -6.51
N LEU A 103 9.14 -9.76 -6.98
CA LEU A 103 7.92 -9.03 -6.63
C LEU A 103 6.65 -9.70 -7.17
N GLN A 104 6.72 -10.24 -8.40
CA GLN A 104 5.60 -10.98 -8.97
C GLN A 104 5.32 -12.27 -8.21
N TRP A 105 6.37 -13.00 -7.83
CA TRP A 105 6.25 -14.17 -6.96
C TRP A 105 5.71 -13.80 -5.59
N MET A 106 6.17 -12.69 -4.99
CA MET A 106 5.63 -12.20 -3.73
C MET A 106 4.14 -11.88 -3.84
N ALA A 107 3.69 -11.21 -4.91
CA ALA A 107 2.27 -10.93 -5.13
C ALA A 107 1.45 -12.24 -5.18
N ALA A 108 1.91 -13.23 -5.98
CA ALA A 108 1.26 -14.53 -6.08
C ALA A 108 1.25 -15.29 -4.74
N LEU A 109 2.35 -15.27 -4.00
CA LEU A 109 2.47 -15.94 -2.70
C LEU A 109 1.62 -15.28 -1.61
N HIS A 110 1.43 -13.96 -1.65
CA HIS A 110 0.50 -13.27 -0.74
C HIS A 110 -0.96 -13.58 -1.09
N VAL A 111 -1.30 -13.70 -2.37
CA VAL A 111 -2.63 -14.18 -2.79
C VAL A 111 -2.85 -15.61 -2.30
N PHE A 112 -1.88 -16.52 -2.47
CA PHE A 112 -1.94 -17.86 -1.88
C PHE A 112 -2.11 -17.81 -0.35
N TRP A 113 -1.33 -16.98 0.34
CA TRP A 113 -1.41 -16.81 1.79
C TRP A 113 -2.78 -16.29 2.24
N ALA A 114 -3.37 -15.35 1.52
CA ALA A 114 -4.73 -14.85 1.76
C ALA A 114 -5.75 -15.99 1.73
N GLY A 115 -5.64 -16.87 0.73
CA GLY A 115 -6.48 -18.07 0.60
C GLY A 115 -6.25 -19.06 1.75
N LEU A 116 -5.00 -19.37 2.09
CA LEU A 116 -4.66 -20.29 3.16
C LEU A 116 -5.12 -19.77 4.52
N ALA A 117 -4.86 -18.51 4.83
CA ALA A 117 -5.31 -17.85 6.05
C ALA A 117 -6.83 -17.84 6.15
N MET A 118 -7.52 -17.56 5.04
CA MET A 118 -8.98 -17.60 4.97
C MET A 118 -9.54 -19.01 5.19
N TYR A 119 -8.93 -20.02 4.57
CA TYR A 119 -9.29 -21.42 4.78
C TYR A 119 -9.18 -21.81 6.26
N LEU A 120 -8.02 -21.52 6.87
CA LEU A 120 -7.78 -21.80 8.28
C LEU A 120 -8.74 -21.04 9.19
N CYS A 121 -9.00 -19.77 8.89
CA CYS A 121 -9.98 -18.96 9.59
C CYS A 121 -11.34 -19.64 9.57
N LEU A 122 -11.89 -19.93 8.38
CA LEU A 122 -13.21 -20.55 8.24
C LEU A 122 -13.31 -21.93 8.86
N ARG A 123 -12.23 -22.72 8.77
CA ARG A 123 -12.15 -24.07 9.34
C ARG A 123 -12.12 -24.05 10.86
N TYR A 124 -11.40 -23.09 11.46
CA TYR A 124 -11.02 -23.11 12.89
C TYR A 124 -11.57 -21.96 13.72
N LEU A 125 -12.38 -21.07 13.14
CA LEU A 125 -13.04 -19.97 13.88
C LEU A 125 -13.88 -20.48 15.05
N ASP A 126 -14.45 -21.67 14.91
CA ASP A 126 -15.15 -22.40 15.97
C ASP A 126 -14.77 -23.89 15.87
N PRO A 127 -13.77 -24.31 16.66
CA PRO A 127 -13.27 -25.68 16.65
C PRO A 127 -14.32 -26.73 17.04
N ALA A 128 -15.39 -26.35 17.75
CA ALA A 128 -16.44 -27.28 18.15
C ALA A 128 -17.38 -27.64 16.98
N ARG A 129 -17.48 -26.75 15.98
CA ARG A 129 -18.33 -26.95 14.79
C ARG A 129 -17.59 -26.45 13.54
N PRO A 130 -16.53 -27.16 13.14
CA PRO A 130 -15.66 -26.69 12.08
C PRO A 130 -16.32 -26.99 10.71
N LEU A 131 -16.26 -26.05 9.76
CA LEU A 131 -16.90 -26.19 8.44
C LEU A 131 -16.26 -27.32 7.64
N ARG A 132 -17.00 -27.97 6.72
CA ARG A 132 -16.41 -28.96 5.82
C ARG A 132 -15.23 -28.36 5.04
N PRO A 133 -14.16 -29.12 4.76
CA PRO A 133 -13.01 -28.62 4.01
C PRO A 133 -13.40 -27.92 2.71
N VAL A 134 -14.32 -28.51 1.94
CA VAL A 134 -14.75 -27.92 0.67
C VAL A 134 -15.52 -26.60 0.84
N ALA A 135 -16.30 -26.43 1.91
CA ALA A 135 -17.02 -25.19 2.18
C ALA A 135 -16.07 -24.05 2.59
N ALA A 136 -15.08 -24.37 3.44
CA ALA A 136 -14.01 -23.44 3.78
C ALA A 136 -13.14 -23.10 2.56
N LEU A 137 -12.85 -24.07 1.70
CA LEU A 137 -12.10 -23.88 0.45
C LEU A 137 -12.83 -22.92 -0.50
N THR A 138 -14.16 -23.07 -0.67
CA THR A 138 -14.94 -22.14 -1.50
C THR A 138 -14.84 -20.70 -1.01
N GLY A 139 -14.93 -20.46 0.31
CA GLY A 139 -14.73 -19.12 0.87
C GLY A 139 -13.29 -18.62 0.73
N ALA A 140 -12.30 -19.50 0.83
CA ALA A 140 -10.89 -19.15 0.62
C ALA A 140 -10.61 -18.69 -0.80
N VAL A 141 -11.11 -19.43 -1.80
CA VAL A 141 -11.01 -19.05 -3.23
C VAL A 141 -11.72 -17.73 -3.50
N ALA A 142 -12.90 -17.52 -2.90
CA ALA A 142 -13.65 -16.27 -3.05
C ALA A 142 -12.89 -15.05 -2.52
N TYR A 143 -12.14 -15.20 -1.42
CA TYR A 143 -11.38 -14.12 -0.82
C TYR A 143 -10.07 -13.83 -1.57
N MET A 144 -9.26 -14.86 -1.86
CA MET A 144 -7.93 -14.66 -2.44
C MET A 144 -7.96 -14.09 -3.86
N PHE A 145 -9.03 -14.34 -4.62
CA PHE A 145 -9.22 -13.78 -5.95
C PHE A 145 -10.29 -12.68 -5.98
N SER A 146 -10.60 -12.07 -4.83
CA SER A 146 -11.53 -10.94 -4.78
C SER A 146 -10.96 -9.72 -5.49
N ASP A 147 -11.86 -8.81 -5.88
CA ASP A 147 -11.54 -7.58 -6.59
C ASP A 147 -10.45 -6.74 -5.92
N LEU A 148 -10.41 -6.69 -4.57
CA LEU A 148 -9.35 -6.02 -3.85
C LEU A 148 -7.95 -6.51 -4.28
N PHE A 149 -7.73 -7.82 -4.31
CA PHE A 149 -6.44 -8.42 -4.67
C PHE A 149 -6.11 -8.26 -6.15
N VAL A 150 -7.13 -8.35 -7.03
CA VAL A 150 -6.93 -8.28 -8.48
C VAL A 150 -6.61 -6.85 -8.93
N VAL A 151 -7.40 -5.87 -8.48
CA VAL A 151 -7.26 -4.46 -8.86
C VAL A 151 -5.99 -3.82 -8.29
N HIS A 152 -5.57 -4.26 -7.10
CA HIS A 152 -4.40 -3.73 -6.39
C HIS A 152 -3.19 -4.66 -6.43
N VAL A 153 -3.12 -5.57 -7.40
CA VAL A 153 -1.97 -6.49 -7.54
C VAL A 153 -0.64 -5.74 -7.71
N GLY A 154 -0.67 -4.53 -8.29
CA GLY A 154 0.49 -3.63 -8.38
C GLY A 154 0.86 -2.93 -7.07
N ASN A 155 -0.04 -2.90 -6.07
CA ASN A 155 0.24 -2.38 -4.74
C ASN A 155 0.59 -3.54 -3.81
N LEU A 156 1.78 -4.13 -3.98
CA LEU A 156 2.20 -5.32 -3.23
C LEU A 156 2.00 -5.17 -1.72
N ASN A 157 2.39 -4.02 -1.16
CA ASN A 157 2.26 -3.74 0.27
C ASN A 157 0.80 -3.82 0.74
N LEU A 158 -0.14 -3.34 -0.08
CA LEU A 158 -1.58 -3.37 0.22
C LEU A 158 -2.08 -4.80 0.32
N ILE A 159 -1.83 -5.61 -0.73
CA ILE A 159 -2.33 -6.99 -0.80
C ILE A 159 -1.63 -7.89 0.23
N ALA A 160 -0.37 -7.62 0.54
CA ALA A 160 0.38 -8.35 1.54
C ALA A 160 -0.21 -8.14 2.94
N VAL A 161 -0.49 -6.90 3.37
CA VAL A 161 -1.16 -6.64 4.66
C VAL A 161 -2.57 -7.25 4.67
N ALA A 162 -3.33 -7.12 3.58
CA ALA A 162 -4.68 -7.67 3.46
C ALA A 162 -4.69 -9.19 3.65
N ALA A 163 -3.70 -9.92 3.10
CA ALA A 163 -3.61 -11.37 3.20
C ALA A 163 -3.56 -11.90 4.65
N TRP A 164 -3.11 -11.10 5.61
CA TRP A 164 -3.05 -11.47 7.03
C TRP A 164 -4.39 -11.33 7.77
N LEU A 165 -5.35 -10.56 7.25
CA LEU A 165 -6.64 -10.28 7.90
C LEU A 165 -7.33 -11.54 8.44
N PRO A 166 -7.49 -12.64 7.66
CA PRO A 166 -8.22 -13.80 8.16
C PRO A 166 -7.54 -14.47 9.36
N LEU A 167 -6.21 -14.51 9.40
CA LEU A 167 -5.47 -15.12 10.51
C LEU A 167 -5.56 -14.25 11.78
N VAL A 168 -5.47 -12.92 11.64
CA VAL A 168 -5.69 -11.98 12.75
C VAL A 168 -7.09 -12.16 13.32
N VAL A 169 -8.12 -12.20 12.46
CA VAL A 169 -9.52 -12.42 12.87
C VAL A 169 -9.70 -13.78 13.56
N LEU A 170 -9.10 -14.85 13.03
CA LEU A 170 -9.16 -16.17 13.65
C LEU A 170 -8.62 -16.16 15.09
N LEU A 171 -7.41 -15.61 15.28
CA LEU A 171 -6.75 -15.56 16.58
C LEU A 171 -7.52 -14.66 17.55
N PHE A 172 -7.91 -13.48 17.10
CA PHE A 172 -8.63 -12.50 17.92
C PHE A 172 -10.01 -13.02 18.34
N TRP A 173 -10.78 -13.60 17.41
CA TRP A 173 -12.09 -14.18 17.73
C TRP A 173 -11.97 -15.30 18.76
N ARG A 174 -10.96 -16.17 18.63
CA ARG A 174 -10.71 -17.22 19.62
C ARG A 174 -10.22 -16.65 20.95
N ALA A 175 -9.50 -15.54 20.95
CA ALA A 175 -9.13 -14.81 22.16
C ALA A 175 -10.36 -14.27 22.90
N LEU A 176 -11.32 -13.70 22.17
CA LEU A 176 -12.59 -13.23 22.72
C LEU A 176 -13.41 -14.38 23.33
N ARG A 177 -13.60 -15.47 22.57
CA ARG A 177 -14.39 -16.63 23.00
C ARG A 177 -13.75 -17.44 24.12
N GLY A 178 -12.44 -17.63 24.05
CA GLY A 178 -11.68 -18.42 25.02
C GLY A 178 -11.11 -17.63 26.19
N ARG A 179 -11.32 -16.30 26.21
CA ARG A 179 -10.72 -15.37 27.18
C ARG A 179 -9.21 -15.56 27.37
N SER A 180 -8.51 -15.67 26.24
CA SER A 180 -7.09 -16.03 26.20
C SER A 180 -6.21 -14.82 25.86
N LEU A 181 -5.39 -14.40 26.83
CA LEU A 181 -4.35 -13.37 26.62
C LEU A 181 -3.32 -13.81 25.57
N ALA A 182 -2.95 -15.10 25.57
CA ALA A 182 -1.99 -15.63 24.61
C ALA A 182 -2.49 -15.53 23.16
N LEU A 183 -3.78 -15.75 22.92
CA LEU A 183 -4.37 -15.61 21.59
C LEU A 183 -4.55 -14.14 21.18
N ALA A 184 -4.84 -13.24 22.13
CA ALA A 184 -4.89 -11.80 21.86
C ALA A 184 -3.48 -11.27 21.53
N ALA A 185 -2.45 -11.66 22.29
CA ALA A 185 -1.06 -11.35 21.99
C ALA A 185 -0.61 -11.94 20.64
N ALA A 186 -1.00 -13.18 20.32
CA ALA A 186 -0.71 -13.77 19.02
C ALA A 186 -1.41 -13.03 17.86
N ALA A 187 -2.67 -12.59 18.05
CA ALA A 187 -3.34 -11.75 17.06
C ALA A 187 -2.59 -10.42 16.85
N GLY A 188 -2.08 -9.83 17.94
CA GLY A 188 -1.28 -8.59 17.90
C GLY A 188 0.07 -8.80 17.22
N LEU A 189 0.75 -9.93 17.47
CA LEU A 189 1.99 -10.31 16.80
C LEU A 189 1.78 -10.44 15.28
N VAL A 190 0.73 -11.17 14.87
CA VAL A 190 0.40 -11.35 13.44
C VAL A 190 0.03 -10.01 12.79
N LEU A 191 -0.75 -9.17 13.46
CA LEU A 191 -1.09 -7.84 12.96
C LEU A 191 0.16 -6.95 12.85
N GLY A 192 1.04 -6.96 13.86
CA GLY A 192 2.29 -6.21 13.83
C GLY A 192 3.21 -6.65 12.69
N VAL A 193 3.32 -7.96 12.42
CA VAL A 193 4.05 -8.49 11.26
C VAL A 193 3.43 -7.97 9.96
N ALA A 194 2.10 -7.99 9.83
CA ALA A 194 1.42 -7.41 8.67
C ALA A 194 1.66 -5.90 8.54
N THR A 195 1.73 -5.16 9.65
CA THR A 195 1.98 -3.71 9.65
C THR A 195 3.38 -3.33 9.18
N LEU A 196 4.39 -4.18 9.42
CA LEU A 196 5.77 -3.94 8.98
C LEU A 196 5.92 -3.87 7.45
N GLU A 197 4.96 -4.37 6.69
CA GLU A 197 4.92 -4.27 5.23
C GLU A 197 4.55 -2.88 4.71
N GLY A 198 4.01 -2.01 5.59
CA GLY A 198 4.01 -0.58 5.29
C GLY A 198 2.74 0.03 4.72
N HIS A 199 1.62 -0.70 4.68
CA HIS A 199 0.33 -0.15 4.23
C HIS A 199 -0.61 0.17 5.41
N LEU A 200 -0.38 1.30 6.07
CA LEU A 200 -1.07 1.70 7.31
C LEU A 200 -2.60 1.75 7.18
N GLN A 201 -3.14 2.16 6.03
CA GLN A 201 -4.59 2.20 5.79
C GLN A 201 -5.25 0.82 5.91
N ILE A 202 -4.60 -0.24 5.41
CA ILE A 202 -5.12 -1.61 5.49
C ILE A 202 -4.97 -2.14 6.92
N THR A 203 -3.86 -1.83 7.59
CA THR A 203 -3.70 -2.11 9.02
C THR A 203 -4.85 -1.50 9.85
N LEU A 204 -5.21 -0.24 9.58
CA LEU A 204 -6.32 0.42 10.27
C LEU A 204 -7.66 -0.24 9.95
N ALA A 205 -7.91 -0.63 8.69
CA ALA A 205 -9.12 -1.38 8.32
C ALA A 205 -9.24 -2.70 9.10
N ILE A 206 -8.13 -3.44 9.28
CA ILE A 206 -8.11 -4.64 10.13
C ILE A 206 -8.43 -4.26 11.58
N GLY A 207 -7.78 -3.24 12.13
CA GLY A 207 -8.01 -2.75 13.50
C GLY A 207 -9.47 -2.34 13.76
N ILE A 208 -10.10 -1.65 12.81
CA ILE A 208 -11.54 -1.32 12.85
C ILE A 208 -12.38 -2.59 12.87
N GLY A 209 -12.05 -3.60 12.05
CA GLY A 209 -12.71 -4.90 12.08
C GLY A 209 -12.63 -5.56 13.47
N LEU A 210 -11.47 -5.52 14.13
CA LEU A 210 -11.29 -6.05 15.49
C LEU A 210 -12.09 -5.23 16.53
N ALA A 211 -12.14 -3.91 16.38
CA ALA A 211 -12.95 -3.05 17.24
C ALA A 211 -14.45 -3.37 17.10
N VAL A 212 -14.94 -3.55 15.87
CA VAL A 212 -16.32 -4.00 15.60
C VAL A 212 -16.58 -5.36 16.26
N MET A 213 -15.65 -6.31 16.16
CA MET A 213 -15.75 -7.61 16.83
C MET A 213 -15.85 -7.49 18.35
N ALA A 214 -15.03 -6.64 18.96
CA ALA A 214 -15.07 -6.38 20.40
C ALA A 214 -16.41 -5.75 20.81
N VAL A 215 -16.89 -4.76 20.06
CA VAL A 215 -18.19 -4.11 20.29
C VAL A 215 -19.34 -5.11 20.16
N ILE A 216 -19.33 -5.99 19.15
CA ILE A 216 -20.35 -7.03 18.99
C ILE A 216 -20.44 -7.89 20.24
N GLU A 217 -19.31 -8.27 20.85
CA GLU A 217 -19.28 -9.09 22.08
C GLU A 217 -19.64 -8.31 23.36
N LEU A 218 -19.57 -6.97 23.34
CA LEU A 218 -20.04 -6.11 24.45
C LEU A 218 -21.56 -5.93 24.46
N LEU A 219 -22.21 -6.04 23.30
CA LEU A 219 -23.66 -5.84 23.21
C LEU A 219 -24.43 -6.89 24.03
N PRO A 220 -25.56 -6.56 24.66
CA PRO A 220 -26.34 -7.55 25.42
C PRO A 220 -26.82 -8.69 24.52
N GLY A 221 -26.62 -9.93 24.97
CA GLY A 221 -26.85 -11.12 24.14
C GLY A 221 -27.76 -12.21 24.69
N GLY A 222 -28.22 -12.06 25.93
CA GLY A 222 -28.99 -13.07 26.67
C GLY A 222 -29.01 -12.76 28.18
N THR A 223 -29.72 -13.58 28.96
CA THR A 223 -30.19 -13.30 30.35
C THR A 223 -29.12 -13.19 31.43
N ARG A 224 -27.82 -13.40 31.14
CA ARG A 224 -26.73 -13.19 32.09
C ARG A 224 -25.72 -12.18 31.53
N ARG A 225 -25.72 -10.98 32.11
CA ARG A 225 -24.59 -10.05 31.95
C ARG A 225 -23.39 -10.61 32.72
N PRO A 226 -22.22 -10.77 32.08
CA PRO A 226 -21.01 -11.07 32.82
C PRO A 226 -20.75 -9.94 33.83
N GLY A 227 -20.43 -10.29 35.08
CA GLY A 227 -20.01 -9.33 36.11
C GLY A 227 -18.49 -9.15 36.13
N GLY A 228 -18.02 -7.99 36.58
CA GLY A 228 -16.58 -7.70 36.78
C GLY A 228 -15.76 -7.65 35.49
N TRP A 229 -14.52 -8.15 35.53
CA TRP A 229 -13.56 -8.12 34.40
C TRP A 229 -14.07 -8.84 33.13
N GLN A 230 -15.03 -9.75 33.28
CA GLN A 230 -15.61 -10.47 32.13
C GLN A 230 -16.42 -9.53 31.22
N ALA A 231 -16.97 -8.44 31.76
CA ALA A 231 -17.68 -7.42 30.98
C ALA A 231 -16.73 -6.55 30.17
N THR A 232 -15.48 -6.36 30.62
CA THR A 232 -14.48 -5.52 29.95
C THR A 232 -13.48 -6.31 29.12
N TRP A 233 -13.53 -7.65 29.16
CA TRP A 233 -12.60 -8.52 28.44
C TRP A 233 -12.44 -8.19 26.94
N PRO A 234 -13.50 -7.93 26.15
CA PRO A 234 -13.31 -7.59 24.74
C PRO A 234 -12.43 -6.35 24.51
N LEU A 235 -12.54 -5.35 25.38
CA LEU A 235 -11.71 -4.14 25.34
C LEU A 235 -10.27 -4.44 25.75
N LEU A 236 -10.05 -5.27 26.77
CA LEU A 236 -8.71 -5.69 27.19
C LEU A 236 -8.00 -6.51 26.10
N ALA A 237 -8.72 -7.43 25.46
CA ALA A 237 -8.19 -8.22 24.35
C ALA A 237 -7.82 -7.32 23.16
N LEU A 238 -8.68 -6.35 22.81
CA LEU A 238 -8.41 -5.36 21.76
C LEU A 238 -7.19 -4.51 22.11
N ALA A 239 -7.12 -3.96 23.32
CA ALA A 239 -6.01 -3.14 23.78
C ALA A 239 -4.69 -3.91 23.77
N LEU A 240 -4.67 -5.17 24.23
CA LEU A 240 -3.47 -6.01 24.19
C LEU A 240 -3.05 -6.31 22.74
N THR A 241 -4.02 -6.62 21.86
CA THR A 241 -3.75 -6.88 20.43
C THR A 241 -3.13 -5.65 19.78
N ALA A 242 -3.70 -4.47 20.02
CA ALA A 242 -3.18 -3.20 19.50
C ALA A 242 -1.80 -2.86 20.09
N ALA A 243 -1.60 -3.01 21.40
CA ALA A 243 -0.33 -2.72 22.06
C ALA A 243 0.80 -3.61 21.54
N VAL A 244 0.54 -4.91 21.31
CA VAL A 244 1.54 -5.81 20.74
C VAL A 244 1.82 -5.48 19.27
N ALA A 245 0.79 -5.18 18.47
CA ALA A 245 0.96 -4.82 17.06
C ALA A 245 1.76 -3.54 16.89
N VAL A 246 1.37 -2.46 17.59
CA VAL A 246 2.06 -1.17 17.59
C VAL A 246 3.46 -1.29 18.18
N GLY A 247 3.60 -2.01 19.31
CA GLY A 247 4.89 -2.23 19.95
C GLY A 247 5.86 -2.95 19.04
N LEU A 248 5.43 -4.00 18.35
CA LEU A 248 6.27 -4.73 17.39
C LEU A 248 6.66 -3.86 16.20
N ALA A 249 5.72 -3.11 15.63
CA ALA A 249 5.94 -2.27 14.46
C ALA A 249 6.51 -0.87 14.78
N ALA A 250 6.82 -0.57 16.04
CA ALA A 250 7.25 0.75 16.49
C ALA A 250 8.50 1.27 15.77
N LEU A 251 9.43 0.37 15.42
CA LEU A 251 10.65 0.67 14.65
C LEU A 251 10.38 1.30 13.27
N VAL A 252 9.18 1.09 12.70
CA VAL A 252 8.73 1.70 11.44
C VAL A 252 7.69 2.77 11.69
N LEU A 253 6.75 2.54 12.63
CA LEU A 253 5.65 3.46 12.87
C LEU A 253 6.08 4.80 13.47
N LEU A 254 7.06 4.82 14.39
CA LEU A 254 7.52 6.09 14.99
C LEU A 254 8.19 7.02 13.98
N PRO A 255 9.21 6.59 13.20
CA PRO A 255 9.78 7.46 12.18
C PRO A 255 8.75 7.84 11.10
N ALA A 256 7.81 6.96 10.78
CA ALA A 256 6.73 7.28 9.85
C ALA A 256 5.78 8.37 10.35
N VAL A 257 5.47 8.40 11.65
CA VAL A 257 4.66 9.47 12.24
C VAL A 257 5.40 10.81 12.21
N GLU A 258 6.70 10.82 12.50
CA GLU A 258 7.57 11.99 12.37
C GLU A 258 7.59 12.50 10.92
N TYR A 259 7.81 11.60 9.96
CA TYR A 259 7.85 11.95 8.54
C TYR A 259 6.49 12.44 8.02
N ALA A 260 5.40 11.78 8.39
CA ALA A 260 4.04 12.20 8.00
C ALA A 260 3.71 13.61 8.53
N GLY A 261 4.17 13.96 9.74
CA GLY A 261 4.02 15.30 10.32
C GLY A 261 4.79 16.39 9.55
N LEU A 262 5.83 16.03 8.81
CA LEU A 262 6.64 16.91 7.96
C LEU A 262 6.23 16.86 6.47
N SER A 263 5.15 16.15 6.16
CA SER A 263 4.65 15.98 4.79
C SER A 263 3.39 16.82 4.54
N PRO A 264 2.99 17.05 3.27
CA PRO A 264 1.71 17.69 2.94
C PRO A 264 0.47 16.98 3.53
N ARG A 265 0.61 15.75 4.06
CA ARG A 265 -0.50 14.96 4.63
C ARG A 265 -0.89 15.35 6.06
N ALA A 266 -0.20 16.28 6.71
CA ALA A 266 -0.50 16.68 8.08
C ALA A 266 -1.90 17.32 8.26
N GLY A 267 -2.60 17.72 7.18
CA GLY A 267 -3.92 18.35 7.26
C GLY A 267 -4.78 18.25 5.99
N LEU A 268 -5.12 17.04 5.55
CA LEU A 268 -6.08 16.86 4.44
C LEU A 268 -7.47 17.37 4.83
N SER A 269 -8.13 18.08 3.90
CA SER A 269 -9.54 18.41 4.04
C SER A 269 -10.42 17.16 3.91
N TYR A 270 -11.64 17.19 4.45
CA TYR A 270 -12.58 16.08 4.30
C TYR A 270 -12.86 15.74 2.82
N ARG A 271 -12.88 16.77 1.95
CA ARG A 271 -13.08 16.59 0.50
C ARG A 271 -11.96 15.76 -0.11
N GLU A 272 -10.72 16.01 0.29
CA GLU A 272 -9.55 15.25 -0.18
C GLU A 272 -9.52 13.85 0.40
N ALA A 273 -9.82 13.69 1.70
CA ALA A 273 -9.93 12.39 2.35
C ALA A 273 -11.00 11.49 1.70
N ALA A 274 -12.10 12.09 1.21
CA ALA A 274 -13.19 11.40 0.53
C ALA A 274 -12.93 11.13 -0.98
N ARG A 275 -11.81 11.57 -1.58
CA ARG A 275 -11.49 11.20 -2.97
C ARG A 275 -11.32 9.69 -3.12
N TYR A 276 -11.68 9.15 -4.28
CA TYR A 276 -11.67 7.70 -4.56
C TYR A 276 -12.63 6.90 -3.63
N SER A 277 -13.79 7.50 -3.31
CA SER A 277 -14.90 6.82 -2.63
C SER A 277 -15.59 5.82 -3.55
N LEU A 278 -16.09 4.71 -3.01
CA LEU A 278 -16.94 3.78 -3.75
C LEU A 278 -18.32 4.41 -3.98
N VAL A 279 -18.52 5.08 -5.12
CA VAL A 279 -19.81 5.72 -5.40
C VAL A 279 -20.91 4.67 -5.66
N PRO A 280 -22.18 4.91 -5.26
CA PRO A 280 -23.25 3.92 -5.40
C PRO A 280 -23.41 3.30 -6.79
N ALA A 281 -23.15 4.05 -7.86
CA ALA A 281 -23.20 3.55 -9.23
C ALA A 281 -22.20 2.40 -9.49
N MET A 282 -21.02 2.45 -8.86
CA MET A 282 -19.98 1.43 -8.99
C MET A 282 -20.32 0.12 -8.27
N LEU A 283 -21.34 0.10 -7.40
CA LEU A 283 -21.83 -1.16 -6.80
C LEU A 283 -22.40 -2.11 -7.84
N GLY A 284 -22.82 -1.62 -9.01
CA GLY A 284 -23.19 -2.48 -10.14
C GLY A 284 -22.05 -3.40 -10.59
N GLU A 285 -20.80 -2.99 -10.39
CA GLU A 285 -19.62 -3.77 -10.75
C GLU A 285 -19.38 -4.97 -9.81
N MET A 286 -19.99 -4.96 -8.62
CA MET A 286 -20.05 -6.14 -7.75
C MET A 286 -20.91 -7.27 -8.33
N LEU A 287 -21.83 -6.95 -9.26
CA LEU A 287 -22.67 -7.95 -9.95
C LEU A 287 -22.17 -8.23 -11.37
N VAL A 288 -21.63 -7.20 -12.03
CA VAL A 288 -21.17 -7.23 -13.41
C VAL A 288 -19.73 -6.70 -13.46
N PRO A 289 -18.70 -7.57 -13.36
CA PRO A 289 -17.32 -7.18 -13.03
C PRO A 289 -16.60 -6.28 -14.06
N GLY A 290 -17.12 -6.12 -15.27
CA GLY A 290 -16.58 -5.18 -16.27
C GLY A 290 -17.58 -4.11 -16.68
N LEU A 291 -18.56 -3.78 -15.82
CA LEU A 291 -19.56 -2.75 -16.12
C LEU A 291 -18.94 -1.36 -16.35
N PHE A 292 -17.83 -1.05 -15.69
CA PHE A 292 -17.06 0.18 -15.90
C PHE A 292 -15.66 -0.11 -16.45
N SER A 293 -15.42 -1.34 -16.90
CA SER A 293 -14.11 -1.85 -17.33
C SER A 293 -12.99 -1.66 -16.31
N SER A 294 -13.26 -1.79 -15.01
CA SER A 294 -12.23 -1.70 -13.94
C SER A 294 -11.05 -2.66 -14.13
N ARG A 295 -11.23 -3.74 -14.89
CA ARG A 295 -10.22 -4.77 -15.15
C ARG A 295 -9.34 -4.52 -16.38
N GLU A 296 -9.66 -3.49 -17.16
CA GLU A 296 -8.92 -3.06 -18.35
C GLU A 296 -8.68 -1.55 -18.25
N PRO A 297 -7.54 -1.10 -17.68
CA PRO A 297 -7.28 0.32 -17.43
C PRO A 297 -7.50 1.22 -18.64
N SER A 298 -7.11 0.75 -19.83
CA SER A 298 -7.24 1.49 -21.08
C SER A 298 -8.70 1.77 -21.47
N LEU A 299 -9.63 0.94 -21.01
CA LEU A 299 -11.05 1.04 -21.30
C LEU A 299 -11.87 1.52 -20.11
N TYR A 300 -11.27 1.83 -18.95
CA TYR A 300 -12.03 2.21 -17.77
C TYR A 300 -12.80 3.55 -17.95
N TRP A 301 -14.02 3.64 -17.43
CA TRP A 301 -14.87 4.86 -17.51
C TRP A 301 -15.62 5.21 -16.21
N GLY A 302 -15.17 4.73 -15.06
CA GLY A 302 -15.76 5.11 -13.77
C GLY A 302 -15.47 6.56 -13.36
N VAL A 303 -16.04 6.98 -12.23
CA VAL A 303 -16.02 8.38 -11.76
C VAL A 303 -14.64 8.83 -11.27
N TRP A 304 -13.84 7.90 -10.75
CA TRP A 304 -12.47 8.12 -10.26
C TRP A 304 -11.52 7.27 -11.06
N ASP A 305 -10.23 7.60 -11.12
CA ASP A 305 -9.22 6.61 -11.52
C ASP A 305 -9.41 5.32 -10.70
N ARG A 306 -9.19 4.19 -11.37
CA ARG A 306 -9.62 2.84 -10.96
C ARG A 306 -9.64 2.60 -9.43
N VAL A 307 -10.82 2.27 -8.89
CA VAL A 307 -11.00 1.79 -7.51
C VAL A 307 -11.61 0.38 -7.48
N ALA A 308 -11.32 -0.40 -6.44
CA ALA A 308 -11.96 -1.71 -6.24
C ALA A 308 -13.43 -1.53 -5.82
N ALA A 309 -14.32 -2.23 -6.51
CA ALA A 309 -15.76 -2.25 -6.25
C ALA A 309 -16.19 -3.38 -5.31
N GLY A 310 -15.38 -4.43 -5.15
CA GLY A 310 -15.67 -5.55 -4.24
C GLY A 310 -16.36 -6.74 -4.90
N TYR A 311 -16.05 -7.01 -6.17
CA TYR A 311 -16.50 -8.23 -6.84
C TYR A 311 -15.86 -9.48 -6.22
N VAL A 312 -16.68 -10.39 -5.70
CA VAL A 312 -16.26 -11.67 -5.09
C VAL A 312 -16.83 -12.90 -5.82
N GLY A 313 -17.44 -12.69 -6.99
CA GLY A 313 -18.10 -13.71 -7.80
C GLY A 313 -19.62 -13.77 -7.59
N VAL A 314 -20.37 -13.93 -8.68
CA VAL A 314 -21.85 -14.02 -8.69
C VAL A 314 -22.32 -15.16 -7.80
N PHE A 315 -21.67 -16.32 -7.91
CA PHE A 315 -22.05 -17.48 -7.11
C PHE A 315 -21.75 -17.28 -5.61
N THR A 316 -20.64 -16.62 -5.29
CA THR A 316 -20.28 -16.25 -3.91
C THR A 316 -21.35 -15.35 -3.29
N LEU A 317 -21.81 -14.32 -4.00
CA LEU A 317 -22.87 -13.42 -3.54
C LEU A 317 -24.18 -14.17 -3.28
N LEU A 318 -24.55 -15.08 -4.18
CA LEU A 318 -25.71 -15.95 -4.01
C LEU A 318 -25.58 -16.82 -2.75
N LEU A 319 -24.43 -17.47 -2.53
CA LEU A 319 -24.19 -18.27 -1.34
C LEU A 319 -24.21 -17.43 -0.05
N ALA A 320 -23.64 -16.23 -0.08
CA ALA A 320 -23.65 -15.29 1.04
C ALA A 320 -25.08 -14.86 1.40
N GLY A 321 -25.90 -14.52 0.40
CA GLY A 321 -27.33 -14.24 0.59
C GLY A 321 -28.11 -15.41 1.19
N LEU A 322 -27.84 -16.63 0.72
CA LEU A 322 -28.45 -17.86 1.27
C LEU A 322 -27.97 -18.15 2.70
N ALA A 323 -26.76 -17.77 3.08
CA ALA A 323 -26.29 -17.86 4.46
C ALA A 323 -27.08 -16.94 5.39
N VAL A 324 -27.56 -15.79 4.91
CA VAL A 324 -28.42 -14.90 5.67
C VAL A 324 -29.86 -15.42 5.68
N LEU A 325 -30.40 -15.79 4.51
CA LEU A 325 -31.79 -16.22 4.35
C LEU A 325 -32.10 -17.52 5.08
N LEU A 326 -31.23 -18.52 4.99
CA LEU A 326 -31.43 -19.86 5.56
C LEU A 326 -30.97 -19.94 7.02
N ARG A 327 -30.80 -18.81 7.71
CA ARG A 327 -30.38 -18.81 9.11
C ARG A 327 -31.49 -19.34 10.02
N PRO A 328 -31.22 -20.34 10.87
CA PRO A 328 -32.19 -20.76 11.87
C PRO A 328 -32.58 -19.59 12.77
N ALA A 329 -33.86 -19.45 13.11
CA ALA A 329 -34.33 -18.39 14.01
C ALA A 329 -33.60 -18.43 15.37
N ARG A 330 -33.30 -19.63 15.87
CA ARG A 330 -32.52 -19.85 17.10
C ARG A 330 -31.03 -19.47 16.97
N ALA A 331 -30.52 -19.35 15.75
CA ALA A 331 -29.14 -18.96 15.44
C ALA A 331 -29.00 -17.46 15.11
N ALA A 332 -30.05 -16.65 15.29
CA ALA A 332 -30.03 -15.20 15.16
C ALA A 332 -29.54 -14.47 16.43
N GLY A 333 -29.28 -15.22 17.50
CA GLY A 333 -28.82 -14.69 18.79
C GLY A 333 -27.39 -14.14 18.76
N HIS A 334 -26.99 -13.61 19.90
CA HIS A 334 -25.65 -13.09 20.15
C HIS A 334 -24.57 -14.16 19.95
N GLY A 335 -23.47 -13.80 19.28
CA GLY A 335 -22.38 -14.71 18.93
C GLY A 335 -22.56 -15.57 17.67
N SER A 336 -23.61 -15.31 16.88
CA SER A 336 -23.78 -15.93 15.57
C SER A 336 -22.70 -15.49 14.57
N ARG A 337 -22.01 -16.44 13.95
CA ARG A 337 -21.01 -16.16 12.89
C ARG A 337 -21.59 -15.38 11.72
N VAL A 338 -22.87 -15.63 11.37
CA VAL A 338 -23.55 -14.87 10.31
C VAL A 338 -23.74 -13.41 10.71
N ARG A 339 -24.11 -13.13 11.97
CA ARG A 339 -24.23 -11.75 12.46
C ARG A 339 -22.87 -11.05 12.44
N LEU A 340 -21.82 -11.72 12.88
CA LEU A 340 -20.45 -11.19 12.86
C LEU A 340 -20.07 -10.71 11.45
N PHE A 341 -20.12 -11.61 10.46
CA PHE A 341 -19.69 -11.26 9.10
C PHE A 341 -20.65 -10.26 8.44
N LEU A 342 -21.96 -10.34 8.72
CA LEU A 342 -22.91 -9.34 8.21
C LEU A 342 -22.57 -7.94 8.72
N VAL A 343 -22.30 -7.77 10.01
CA VAL A 343 -21.94 -6.46 10.58
C VAL A 343 -20.60 -5.97 10.05
N LEU A 344 -19.59 -6.85 9.95
CA LEU A 344 -18.29 -6.50 9.36
C LEU A 344 -18.44 -6.02 7.92
N GLY A 345 -19.23 -6.74 7.09
CA GLY A 345 -19.45 -6.36 5.70
C GLY A 345 -20.21 -5.04 5.57
N VAL A 346 -21.22 -4.80 6.41
CA VAL A 346 -21.96 -3.53 6.41
C VAL A 346 -21.06 -2.37 6.84
N VAL A 347 -20.25 -2.52 7.89
CA VAL A 347 -19.31 -1.47 8.31
C VAL A 347 -18.26 -1.21 7.22
N GLY A 348 -17.71 -2.26 6.62
CA GLY A 348 -16.77 -2.15 5.50
C GLY A 348 -17.37 -1.37 4.32
N LEU A 349 -18.58 -1.71 3.91
CA LEU A 349 -19.29 -1.02 2.83
C LEU A 349 -19.57 0.46 3.18
N LEU A 350 -20.05 0.74 4.39
CA LEU A 350 -20.35 2.11 4.83
C LEU A 350 -19.09 2.98 4.92
N LEU A 351 -17.93 2.41 5.25
CA LEU A 351 -16.66 3.13 5.17
C LEU A 351 -16.19 3.28 3.72
N ALA A 352 -16.37 2.26 2.88
CA ALA A 352 -15.97 2.27 1.48
C ALA A 352 -16.72 3.33 0.65
N LEU A 353 -17.99 3.57 0.97
CA LEU A 353 -18.82 4.62 0.37
C LEU A 353 -18.26 6.03 0.59
N GLY A 354 -17.35 6.21 1.55
CA GLY A 354 -16.60 7.45 1.76
C GLY A 354 -17.52 8.67 1.90
N GLY A 355 -17.35 9.66 1.02
CA GLY A 355 -18.15 10.89 1.01
C GLY A 355 -19.67 10.68 0.88
N GLN A 356 -20.12 9.48 0.47
CA GLN A 356 -21.53 9.10 0.33
C GLN A 356 -22.11 8.48 1.62
N SER A 357 -21.34 8.41 2.71
CA SER A 357 -21.72 7.78 3.97
C SER A 357 -21.36 8.64 5.18
N ILE A 358 -22.34 8.84 6.07
CA ILE A 358 -22.13 9.55 7.34
C ILE A 358 -21.14 8.82 8.26
N VAL A 359 -20.99 7.50 8.13
CA VAL A 359 -20.10 6.70 8.98
C VAL A 359 -18.64 7.02 8.68
N HIS A 360 -18.30 7.24 7.41
CA HIS A 360 -16.96 7.70 7.03
C HIS A 360 -16.68 9.11 7.57
N GLY A 361 -17.67 10.01 7.52
CA GLY A 361 -17.58 11.34 8.12
C GLY A 361 -17.31 11.29 9.63
N TRP A 362 -17.98 10.40 10.36
CA TRP A 362 -17.71 10.18 11.78
C TRP A 362 -16.32 9.59 12.02
N ALA A 363 -15.89 8.63 11.19
CA ALA A 363 -14.55 8.05 11.30
C ALA A 363 -13.46 9.12 11.10
N TYR A 364 -13.61 9.97 10.09
CA TYR A 364 -12.72 11.11 9.83
C TYR A 364 -12.60 12.06 11.04
N SER A 365 -13.73 12.39 11.67
CA SER A 365 -13.75 13.37 12.76
C SER A 365 -13.39 12.79 14.14
N LEU A 366 -13.65 11.50 14.38
CA LEU A 366 -13.56 10.89 15.71
C LEU A 366 -12.36 9.95 15.89
N LEU A 367 -11.85 9.35 14.82
CA LEU A 367 -10.77 8.37 14.90
C LEU A 367 -9.40 9.05 14.66
N PRO A 368 -8.47 9.00 15.64
CA PRO A 368 -7.14 9.56 15.47
C PRO A 368 -6.43 8.99 14.24
N GLY A 369 -5.81 9.86 13.44
CA GLY A 369 -5.07 9.50 12.23
C GLY A 369 -5.95 9.15 11.00
N PHE A 370 -7.27 8.97 11.16
CA PHE A 370 -8.15 8.64 10.04
C PHE A 370 -8.26 9.79 9.04
N GLY A 371 -8.18 11.04 9.51
CA GLY A 371 -8.20 12.24 8.66
C GLY A 371 -7.01 12.38 7.70
N GLN A 372 -5.95 11.56 7.86
CA GLN A 372 -4.77 11.55 6.99
C GLN A 372 -4.89 10.53 5.85
N LEU A 373 -6.02 9.81 5.77
CA LEU A 373 -6.26 8.76 4.78
C LEU A 373 -7.01 9.28 3.56
N ARG A 374 -6.73 8.67 2.40
CA ARG A 374 -7.45 8.85 1.14
C ARG A 374 -7.95 7.50 0.60
N ALA A 375 -8.76 7.51 -0.45
CA ALA A 375 -9.29 6.31 -1.09
C ALA A 375 -10.10 5.39 -0.16
N PRO A 376 -11.26 5.86 0.32
CA PRO A 376 -12.14 5.07 1.18
C PRO A 376 -12.54 3.73 0.56
N ALA A 377 -12.64 3.61 -0.77
CA ALA A 377 -13.01 2.36 -1.45
C ALA A 377 -12.20 1.13 -0.99
N ARG A 378 -10.96 1.30 -0.52
CA ARG A 378 -10.11 0.22 0.04
C ARG A 378 -10.71 -0.48 1.27
N PHE A 379 -11.65 0.14 1.99
CA PHE A 379 -12.39 -0.51 3.08
C PHE A 379 -13.30 -1.66 2.60
N VAL A 380 -13.46 -1.83 1.27
CA VAL A 380 -14.10 -3.01 0.67
C VAL A 380 -13.41 -4.32 1.07
N LEU A 381 -12.16 -4.28 1.54
CA LEU A 381 -11.49 -5.40 2.20
C LEU A 381 -12.38 -6.14 3.23
N LEU A 382 -13.03 -5.38 4.12
CA LEU A 382 -13.88 -5.98 5.15
C LEU A 382 -15.17 -6.57 4.57
N LEU A 383 -15.67 -5.98 3.47
CA LEU A 383 -16.81 -6.48 2.72
C LEU A 383 -16.47 -7.80 2.01
N ASP A 384 -15.37 -7.83 1.27
CA ASP A 384 -14.89 -9.02 0.54
C ASP A 384 -14.67 -10.19 1.50
N PHE A 385 -13.97 -9.94 2.61
CA PHE A 385 -13.74 -10.92 3.67
C PHE A 385 -15.06 -11.46 4.25
N ALA A 386 -16.01 -10.56 4.56
CA ALA A 386 -17.31 -10.93 5.09
C ALA A 386 -18.15 -11.75 4.11
N LEU A 387 -18.21 -11.35 2.84
CA LEU A 387 -18.98 -12.04 1.80
C LEU A 387 -18.41 -13.43 1.52
N ALA A 388 -17.09 -13.56 1.43
CA ALA A 388 -16.41 -14.84 1.28
C ALA A 388 -16.70 -15.79 2.46
N ALA A 389 -16.70 -15.26 3.70
CA ALA A 389 -17.02 -16.04 4.89
C ALA A 389 -18.50 -16.45 4.95
N LEU A 390 -19.42 -15.56 4.58
CA LEU A 390 -20.83 -15.86 4.47
C LEU A 390 -21.09 -16.90 3.39
N ALA A 391 -20.42 -16.83 2.24
CA ALA A 391 -20.53 -17.82 1.18
C ALA A 391 -20.15 -19.23 1.65
N ALA A 392 -19.04 -19.37 2.40
CA ALA A 392 -18.65 -20.64 3.00
C ALA A 392 -19.70 -21.19 3.99
N ILE A 393 -20.28 -20.31 4.83
CA ILE A 393 -21.37 -20.71 5.75
C ILE A 393 -22.63 -21.11 4.98
N GLY A 394 -22.97 -20.38 3.91
CA GLY A 394 -24.10 -20.67 3.02
C GLY A 394 -23.95 -22.04 2.39
N LEU A 395 -22.76 -22.34 1.85
CA LEU A 395 -22.45 -23.64 1.27
C LEU A 395 -22.51 -24.76 2.32
N GLU A 396 -21.94 -24.58 3.53
CA GLU A 396 -22.02 -25.59 4.59
C GLU A 396 -23.47 -25.97 4.91
N ARG A 397 -24.36 -24.97 4.99
CA ARG A 397 -25.78 -25.20 5.26
C ARG A 397 -26.47 -25.91 4.11
N LEU A 398 -26.18 -25.51 2.87
CA LEU A 398 -26.69 -26.20 1.70
C LEU A 398 -26.18 -27.65 1.68
N LEU A 399 -24.92 -27.94 1.99
CA LEU A 399 -24.41 -29.31 2.05
C LEU A 399 -24.93 -30.12 3.25
N SER A 400 -25.62 -29.47 4.18
CA SER A 400 -26.27 -30.10 5.33
C SER A 400 -27.74 -30.45 5.05
N PRO A 401 -28.34 -31.40 5.81
CA PRO A 401 -29.76 -31.68 5.68
C PRO A 401 -30.57 -30.42 6.03
N LEU A 402 -31.53 -30.07 5.17
CA LEU A 402 -32.38 -28.90 5.36
C LEU A 402 -33.73 -29.30 5.95
N GLU A 403 -34.16 -28.62 7.01
CA GLU A 403 -35.50 -28.76 7.58
C GLU A 403 -36.58 -28.31 6.58
N ARG A 404 -37.85 -28.70 6.82
CA ARG A 404 -38.97 -28.36 5.92
C ARG A 404 -39.12 -26.84 5.69
N PRO A 405 -39.02 -25.96 6.71
CA PRO A 405 -39.13 -24.52 6.50
C PRO A 405 -37.99 -23.96 5.64
N ALA A 406 -36.75 -24.38 5.91
CA ALA A 406 -35.59 -23.96 5.14
C ALA A 406 -35.66 -24.43 3.67
N ARG A 407 -36.18 -25.63 3.42
CA ARG A 407 -36.45 -26.11 2.05
C ARG A 407 -37.46 -25.23 1.33
N ARG A 408 -38.59 -24.89 1.97
CA ARG A 408 -39.59 -24.00 1.36
C ARG A 408 -39.03 -22.62 1.04
N LEU A 409 -38.21 -22.05 1.94
CA LEU A 409 -37.54 -20.77 1.72
C LEU A 409 -36.55 -20.85 0.55
N LEU A 410 -35.70 -21.88 0.52
CA LEU A 410 -34.82 -22.14 -0.62
C LEU A 410 -35.63 -22.29 -1.91
N ASP A 411 -36.79 -22.94 -1.82
CA ASP A 411 -37.61 -23.19 -2.99
C ASP A 411 -38.27 -21.93 -3.55
N GLY A 412 -38.70 -21.04 -2.66
CA GLY A 412 -39.19 -19.71 -2.99
C GLY A 412 -38.09 -18.83 -3.57
N ALA A 413 -36.93 -18.77 -2.91
CA ALA A 413 -35.77 -17.98 -3.35
C ALA A 413 -35.31 -18.40 -4.75
N TRP A 414 -35.21 -19.71 -5.00
CA TRP A 414 -34.86 -20.24 -6.32
C TRP A 414 -35.82 -19.79 -7.42
N ARG A 415 -37.13 -19.89 -7.19
CA ARG A 415 -38.14 -19.46 -8.17
C ARG A 415 -38.09 -17.95 -8.39
N GLY A 416 -37.92 -17.17 -7.32
CA GLY A 416 -37.74 -15.72 -7.42
C GLY A 416 -36.50 -15.36 -8.25
N LEU A 417 -35.37 -16.00 -7.98
CA LEU A 417 -34.12 -15.80 -8.74
C LEU A 417 -34.24 -16.25 -10.20
N LEU A 418 -35.00 -17.31 -10.50
CA LEU A 418 -35.29 -17.71 -11.89
C LEU A 418 -36.07 -16.63 -12.63
N TRP A 419 -37.13 -16.07 -12.02
CA TRP A 419 -37.92 -15.00 -12.63
C TRP A 419 -37.11 -13.72 -12.79
N LEU A 420 -36.38 -13.30 -11.75
CA LEU A 420 -35.53 -12.12 -11.78
C LEU A 420 -34.40 -12.28 -12.79
N GLY A 421 -33.71 -13.43 -12.79
CA GLY A 421 -32.63 -13.74 -13.72
C GLY A 421 -33.11 -13.85 -15.17
N GLY A 422 -34.27 -14.47 -15.40
CA GLY A 422 -34.90 -14.54 -16.73
C GLY A 422 -35.31 -13.15 -17.25
N GLY A 423 -35.91 -12.32 -16.39
CA GLY A 423 -36.22 -10.93 -16.71
C GLY A 423 -34.96 -10.09 -16.99
N ALA A 424 -33.93 -10.22 -16.16
CA ALA A 424 -32.65 -9.56 -16.34
C ALA A 424 -31.93 -10.02 -17.62
N ALA A 425 -32.03 -11.30 -17.98
CA ALA A 425 -31.46 -11.80 -19.23
C ALA A 425 -32.18 -11.24 -20.45
N LEU A 426 -33.52 -11.21 -20.42
CA LEU A 426 -34.33 -10.66 -21.50
C LEU A 426 -34.08 -9.16 -21.69
N VAL A 427 -34.23 -8.38 -20.62
CA VAL A 427 -34.09 -6.92 -20.66
C VAL A 427 -32.63 -6.51 -20.81
N GLY A 428 -31.74 -7.05 -19.99
CA GLY A 428 -30.33 -6.73 -19.98
C GLY A 428 -29.61 -7.18 -21.24
N GLY A 429 -29.95 -8.36 -21.79
CA GLY A 429 -29.41 -8.83 -23.07
C GLY A 429 -29.88 -7.98 -24.25
N ALA A 430 -31.18 -7.67 -24.33
CA ALA A 430 -31.70 -6.78 -25.36
C ALA A 430 -31.11 -5.36 -25.23
N TRP A 431 -30.99 -4.84 -24.01
CA TRP A 431 -30.36 -3.55 -23.75
C TRP A 431 -28.89 -3.54 -24.14
N ALA A 432 -28.10 -4.53 -23.73
CA ALA A 432 -26.69 -4.64 -24.09
C ALA A 432 -26.49 -4.66 -25.61
N TYR A 433 -27.29 -5.44 -26.33
CA TYR A 433 -27.28 -5.46 -27.80
C TYR A 433 -27.61 -4.09 -28.41
N LEU A 434 -28.68 -3.44 -27.93
CA LEU A 434 -29.09 -2.13 -28.42
C LEU A 434 -28.02 -1.05 -28.17
N VAL A 435 -27.36 -1.07 -27.00
CA VAL A 435 -26.31 -0.10 -26.68
C VAL A 435 -25.08 -0.33 -27.55
N VAL A 436 -24.66 -1.58 -27.77
CA VAL A 436 -23.56 -1.90 -28.71
C VAL A 436 -23.91 -1.46 -30.13
N TYR A 437 -25.12 -1.78 -30.61
CA TYR A 437 -25.59 -1.39 -31.94
C TYR A 437 -25.61 0.13 -32.13
N GLN A 438 -26.02 0.89 -31.11
CA GLN A 438 -26.00 2.37 -31.15
C GLN A 438 -24.59 2.97 -31.05
N ALA A 439 -23.63 2.22 -30.50
CA ALA A 439 -22.25 2.65 -30.32
C ALA A 439 -21.33 2.27 -31.49
N GLN A 440 -21.74 1.37 -32.39
CA GLN A 440 -20.89 0.84 -33.46
C GLN A 440 -20.38 1.91 -34.46
N ASP A 441 -21.19 2.94 -34.71
CA ASP A 441 -20.85 4.05 -35.62
C ASP A 441 -20.28 5.27 -34.85
N ARG A 442 -19.93 5.09 -33.57
CA ARG A 442 -19.37 6.13 -32.70
C ARG A 442 -17.86 6.00 -32.58
N ASP A 443 -17.27 6.86 -31.76
CA ASP A 443 -15.86 6.82 -31.38
C ASP A 443 -15.40 5.38 -31.01
N PRO A 444 -14.27 4.88 -31.54
CA PRO A 444 -13.79 3.51 -31.30
C PRO A 444 -13.62 3.19 -29.82
N THR A 445 -13.16 4.14 -29.01
CA THR A 445 -12.99 3.93 -27.56
C THR A 445 -14.36 3.69 -26.92
N LEU A 446 -15.36 4.52 -27.26
CA LEU A 446 -16.72 4.32 -26.76
C LEU A 446 -17.30 2.95 -27.17
N PHE A 447 -17.06 2.51 -28.41
CA PHE A 447 -17.48 1.20 -28.87
C PHE A 447 -16.85 0.05 -28.05
N TRP A 448 -15.53 0.07 -27.87
CA TRP A 448 -14.82 -0.95 -27.10
C TRP A 448 -15.24 -0.95 -25.65
N ARG A 449 -15.45 0.24 -25.09
CA ARG A 449 -16.00 0.41 -23.76
C ARG A 449 -17.34 -0.29 -23.62
N VAL A 450 -18.34 0.14 -24.38
CA VAL A 450 -19.69 -0.45 -24.36
C VAL A 450 -19.66 -1.96 -24.60
N SER A 451 -18.84 -2.43 -25.53
CA SER A 451 -18.69 -3.86 -25.84
C SER A 451 -18.14 -4.66 -24.66
N ALA A 452 -17.14 -4.15 -23.95
CA ALA A 452 -16.60 -4.78 -22.74
C ALA A 452 -17.66 -4.89 -21.63
N ALA A 453 -18.47 -3.84 -21.41
CA ALA A 453 -19.58 -3.90 -20.47
C ALA A 453 -20.66 -4.90 -20.90
N ALA A 454 -21.04 -4.90 -22.18
CA ALA A 454 -22.02 -5.85 -22.72
C ALA A 454 -21.57 -7.31 -22.55
N ASN A 455 -20.31 -7.62 -22.89
CA ASN A 455 -19.71 -8.94 -22.67
C ASN A 455 -19.72 -9.33 -21.18
N SER A 456 -19.47 -8.37 -20.29
CA SER A 456 -19.50 -8.59 -18.85
C SER A 456 -20.92 -8.88 -18.34
N VAL A 457 -21.95 -8.24 -18.90
CA VAL A 457 -23.35 -8.55 -18.60
C VAL A 457 -23.68 -9.98 -19.02
N ILE A 458 -23.27 -10.40 -20.23
CA ILE A 458 -23.48 -11.76 -20.73
C ILE A 458 -22.78 -12.78 -19.80
N LEU A 459 -21.52 -12.54 -19.45
CA LEU A 459 -20.78 -13.40 -18.54
C LEU A 459 -21.46 -13.51 -17.18
N ALA A 460 -21.90 -12.38 -16.60
CA ALA A 460 -22.62 -12.36 -15.32
C ALA A 460 -23.94 -13.16 -15.40
N LEU A 461 -24.67 -13.06 -16.51
CA LEU A 461 -25.89 -13.84 -16.74
C LEU A 461 -25.62 -15.34 -16.90
N LEU A 462 -24.53 -15.72 -17.58
CA LEU A 462 -24.11 -17.11 -17.70
C LEU A 462 -23.70 -17.70 -16.35
N LEU A 463 -22.93 -16.94 -15.56
CA LEU A 463 -22.53 -17.32 -14.20
C LEU A 463 -23.73 -17.41 -13.25
N LEU A 464 -24.69 -16.49 -13.39
CA LEU A 464 -25.97 -16.58 -12.69
C LEU A 464 -26.69 -17.87 -13.12
N GLY A 465 -26.83 -18.14 -14.42
CA GLY A 465 -27.42 -19.37 -14.95
C GLY A 465 -26.76 -20.65 -14.41
N ALA A 466 -25.43 -20.68 -14.33
CA ALA A 466 -24.68 -21.80 -13.76
C ALA A 466 -24.90 -21.94 -12.23
N SER A 467 -24.90 -20.82 -11.51
CA SER A 467 -25.24 -20.76 -10.07
C SER A 467 -26.64 -21.30 -9.81
N LEU A 468 -27.54 -20.93 -10.71
CA LEU A 468 -28.93 -21.29 -10.69
C LEU A 468 -29.09 -22.81 -10.98
N ALA A 469 -28.43 -23.34 -12.01
CA ALA A 469 -28.39 -24.78 -12.30
C ALA A 469 -27.80 -25.60 -11.13
N TRP A 470 -26.77 -25.08 -10.47
CA TRP A 470 -26.20 -25.70 -9.27
C TRP A 470 -27.24 -25.82 -8.14
N LEU A 471 -28.02 -24.76 -7.89
CA LEU A 471 -29.11 -24.80 -6.90
C LEU A 471 -30.20 -25.81 -7.28
N ALA A 472 -30.56 -25.91 -8.56
CA ALA A 472 -31.51 -26.91 -9.04
C ALA A 472 -31.01 -28.33 -8.80
N ALA A 473 -29.73 -28.60 -9.09
CA ALA A 473 -29.09 -29.89 -8.81
C ALA A 473 -29.12 -30.20 -7.31
N ARG A 474 -28.79 -29.21 -6.47
CA ARG A 474 -28.87 -29.33 -5.01
C ARG A 474 -30.28 -29.64 -4.52
N ARG A 475 -31.30 -28.99 -5.08
CA ARG A 475 -32.71 -29.21 -4.73
C ARG A 475 -33.21 -30.58 -5.14
N SER A 476 -32.84 -31.06 -6.33
CA SER A 476 -33.29 -32.34 -6.88
C SER A 476 -32.84 -33.54 -6.04
N GLY A 477 -31.76 -33.39 -5.27
CA GLY A 477 -31.14 -34.49 -4.52
C GLY A 477 -30.47 -35.57 -5.39
N ARG A 478 -30.46 -35.40 -6.72
CA ARG A 478 -29.89 -36.37 -7.67
C ARG A 478 -28.36 -36.45 -7.64
N MET A 479 -27.70 -35.41 -7.12
CA MET A 479 -26.25 -35.31 -7.07
C MET A 479 -25.72 -35.42 -5.64
N GLY A 480 -24.63 -36.17 -5.47
CA GLY A 480 -23.95 -36.33 -4.19
C GLY A 480 -23.48 -35.00 -3.61
N ARG A 481 -23.53 -34.86 -2.27
CA ARG A 481 -23.16 -33.62 -1.59
C ARG A 481 -21.67 -33.28 -1.71
N GLY A 482 -20.81 -34.30 -1.80
CA GLY A 482 -19.38 -34.10 -2.06
C GLY A 482 -19.16 -33.46 -3.43
N THR A 483 -19.78 -34.00 -4.47
CA THR A 483 -19.73 -33.46 -5.84
C THR A 483 -20.27 -32.03 -5.91
N LEU A 484 -21.41 -31.75 -5.26
CA LEU A 484 -21.95 -30.39 -5.16
C LEU A 484 -20.96 -29.41 -4.52
N GLY A 485 -20.28 -29.82 -3.45
CA GLY A 485 -19.24 -29.01 -2.81
C GLY A 485 -18.08 -28.68 -3.75
N TRP A 486 -17.57 -29.68 -4.48
CA TRP A 486 -16.46 -29.45 -5.42
C TRP A 486 -16.86 -28.61 -6.62
N LEU A 487 -18.05 -28.83 -7.17
CA LEU A 487 -18.60 -27.97 -8.22
C LEU A 487 -18.80 -26.53 -7.74
N ALA A 488 -19.14 -26.33 -6.47
CA ALA A 488 -19.25 -25.00 -5.90
C ALA A 488 -17.89 -24.27 -5.84
N ALA A 489 -16.84 -24.95 -5.36
CA ALA A 489 -15.49 -24.40 -5.37
C ALA A 489 -14.98 -24.11 -6.80
N GLY A 490 -15.23 -25.03 -7.74
CA GLY A 490 -14.87 -24.87 -9.15
C GLY A 490 -15.61 -23.71 -9.82
N LEU A 491 -16.90 -23.51 -9.52
CA LEU A 491 -17.68 -22.40 -10.07
C LEU A 491 -17.18 -21.04 -9.57
N VAL A 492 -16.86 -20.91 -8.28
CA VAL A 492 -16.24 -19.67 -7.75
C VAL A 492 -14.87 -19.41 -8.37
N PHE A 493 -14.04 -20.45 -8.51
CA PHE A 493 -12.72 -20.30 -9.15
C PHE A 493 -12.87 -19.87 -10.62
N PHE A 494 -13.73 -20.55 -11.39
CA PHE A 494 -13.94 -20.22 -12.80
C PHE A 494 -14.44 -18.79 -12.98
N ASP A 495 -15.41 -18.37 -12.16
CA ASP A 495 -15.92 -16.99 -12.13
C ASP A 495 -14.77 -15.99 -11.95
N LEU A 496 -14.07 -16.06 -10.81
CA LEU A 496 -13.02 -15.09 -10.46
C LEU A 496 -11.79 -15.16 -11.38
N ALA A 497 -11.41 -16.36 -11.83
CA ALA A 497 -10.30 -16.53 -12.77
C ALA A 497 -10.66 -15.99 -14.16
N SER A 498 -11.90 -16.18 -14.63
CA SER A 498 -12.33 -15.70 -15.96
C SER A 498 -12.27 -14.19 -16.09
N VAL A 499 -12.50 -13.46 -15.00
CA VAL A 499 -12.49 -12.00 -14.98
C VAL A 499 -11.18 -11.40 -14.47
N GLY A 500 -10.35 -12.18 -13.79
CA GLY A 500 -9.17 -11.67 -13.09
C GLY A 500 -7.83 -12.12 -13.65
N ALA A 501 -7.70 -13.38 -14.11
CA ALA A 501 -6.40 -13.95 -14.47
C ALA A 501 -5.74 -13.20 -15.65
N TYR A 502 -6.57 -12.69 -16.56
CA TYR A 502 -6.15 -11.94 -17.74
C TYR A 502 -6.37 -10.42 -17.63
N ALA A 503 -6.83 -9.94 -16.48
CA ALA A 503 -6.99 -8.51 -16.24
C ALA A 503 -5.62 -7.85 -16.09
N ASP A 504 -5.45 -6.65 -16.64
CA ASP A 504 -4.28 -5.79 -16.43
C ASP A 504 -2.96 -6.51 -16.71
N ILE A 505 -2.86 -7.21 -17.85
CA ILE A 505 -1.64 -7.90 -18.28
C ILE A 505 -0.95 -7.13 -19.41
N GLY A 506 0.36 -6.94 -19.29
CA GLY A 506 1.23 -6.41 -20.35
C GLY A 506 2.08 -7.51 -20.99
N HIS A 507 2.56 -7.26 -22.21
CA HIS A 507 3.48 -8.13 -22.95
C HIS A 507 4.84 -7.50 -23.19
N GLU A 508 5.06 -6.31 -22.64
CA GLU A 508 6.33 -5.62 -22.65
C GLU A 508 6.95 -5.69 -21.26
N PRO A 509 8.28 -5.93 -21.15
CA PRO A 509 8.97 -5.89 -19.88
C PRO A 509 8.82 -4.51 -19.22
N PRO A 510 8.21 -4.40 -18.02
CA PRO A 510 7.95 -3.11 -17.39
C PRO A 510 9.25 -2.42 -16.92
N MET A 511 10.37 -3.14 -16.97
CA MET A 511 11.70 -2.70 -16.60
C MET A 511 12.44 -1.98 -17.73
N GLU A 512 11.87 -1.94 -18.94
CA GLU A 512 12.52 -1.37 -20.13
C GLU A 512 12.79 0.13 -19.98
N GLY A 513 11.90 0.87 -19.32
CA GLY A 513 12.06 2.31 -19.06
C GLY A 513 13.20 2.68 -18.09
N TYR A 514 13.91 1.70 -17.52
CA TYR A 514 15.14 1.92 -16.76
C TYR A 514 16.41 1.81 -17.62
N GLN A 515 16.29 1.34 -18.88
CA GLN A 515 17.44 0.99 -19.71
C GLN A 515 17.97 2.20 -20.49
N HIS A 516 18.67 3.09 -19.78
CA HIS A 516 19.36 4.25 -20.38
C HIS A 516 20.88 4.18 -20.19
N PRO A 517 21.56 3.12 -20.66
CA PRO A 517 22.98 2.92 -20.36
C PRO A 517 23.86 4.06 -20.86
N ALA A 518 23.51 4.69 -21.99
CA ALA A 518 24.30 5.77 -22.58
C ALA A 518 24.21 7.07 -21.75
N ILE A 519 23.00 7.45 -21.31
CA ILE A 519 22.80 8.59 -20.39
C ILE A 519 23.46 8.31 -19.04
N VAL A 520 23.25 7.12 -18.47
CA VAL A 520 23.83 6.76 -17.16
C VAL A 520 25.36 6.78 -17.23
N GLN A 521 25.95 6.21 -18.27
CA GLN A 521 27.41 6.23 -18.47
C GLN A 521 27.95 7.65 -18.65
N PHE A 522 27.26 8.49 -19.43
CA PHE A 522 27.61 9.90 -19.60
C PHE A 522 27.61 10.62 -18.24
N LEU A 523 26.51 10.53 -17.49
CA LEU A 523 26.37 11.21 -16.19
C LEU A 523 27.36 10.68 -15.15
N GLN A 524 27.59 9.36 -15.06
CA GLN A 524 28.56 8.79 -14.13
C GLN A 524 30.02 9.15 -14.48
N GLY A 525 30.30 9.49 -15.74
CA GLY A 525 31.61 9.96 -16.19
C GLY A 525 31.91 11.42 -15.86
N GLU A 526 30.89 12.22 -15.52
CA GLU A 526 31.04 13.64 -15.23
C GLU A 526 31.62 13.87 -13.82
N PRO A 527 32.62 14.77 -13.67
CA PRO A 527 33.30 14.97 -12.40
C PRO A 527 32.47 15.80 -11.39
N GLY A 528 32.69 15.50 -10.12
CA GLY A 528 32.13 16.24 -8.99
C GLY A 528 30.73 15.80 -8.58
N LEU A 529 30.24 16.35 -7.47
CA LEU A 529 28.94 16.02 -6.91
C LEU A 529 27.86 16.98 -7.45
N PHE A 530 26.94 16.47 -8.26
CA PHE A 530 25.84 17.25 -8.86
C PHE A 530 24.52 16.49 -8.78
N ARG A 531 23.42 17.17 -9.10
CA ARG A 531 22.09 16.57 -9.29
C ARG A 531 21.62 16.63 -10.73
N ILE A 532 20.68 15.74 -11.03
CA ILE A 532 19.85 15.79 -12.22
C ILE A 532 18.45 16.29 -11.86
N ASP A 533 17.72 16.76 -12.88
CA ASP A 533 16.28 17.02 -12.82
C ASP A 533 15.57 16.22 -13.91
N SER A 534 14.74 15.26 -13.49
CA SER A 534 13.87 14.48 -14.38
C SER A 534 12.40 14.93 -14.36
N ARG A 535 12.05 16.01 -13.67
CA ARG A 535 10.66 16.51 -13.51
C ARG A 535 10.21 17.33 -14.74
N THR A 536 10.40 16.78 -15.93
CA THR A 536 10.30 17.46 -17.24
C THR A 536 9.34 16.76 -18.20
N ASP A 537 8.34 16.09 -17.64
CA ASP A 537 7.34 15.29 -18.36
C ASP A 537 7.94 14.13 -19.19
N VAL A 538 9.13 13.66 -18.81
CA VAL A 538 9.81 12.51 -19.42
C VAL A 538 9.47 11.17 -18.75
N ALA A 539 8.55 11.12 -17.78
CA ALA A 539 8.31 9.92 -16.96
C ALA A 539 7.93 8.65 -17.75
N ALA A 540 7.43 8.81 -18.99
CA ALA A 540 7.12 7.69 -19.89
C ALA A 540 8.38 7.09 -20.54
N SER A 541 9.41 7.91 -20.80
CA SER A 541 10.65 7.51 -21.46
C SER A 541 11.78 7.31 -20.45
N TRP A 542 11.89 8.16 -19.43
CA TRP A 542 12.78 8.02 -18.28
C TRP A 542 11.96 7.64 -17.06
N GLN A 543 11.98 6.35 -16.73
CA GLN A 543 11.13 5.83 -15.68
C GLN A 543 11.44 6.47 -14.32
N PRO A 544 10.44 6.80 -13.49
CA PRO A 544 10.67 7.33 -12.15
C PRO A 544 11.59 6.43 -11.33
N ASP A 545 12.37 7.07 -10.46
CA ASP A 545 13.34 6.46 -9.56
C ASP A 545 14.53 5.75 -10.25
N THR A 546 14.74 5.97 -11.57
CA THR A 546 15.93 5.47 -12.29
C THR A 546 17.23 5.92 -11.63
N ALA A 547 17.27 7.14 -11.11
CA ALA A 547 18.44 7.67 -10.40
C ALA A 547 18.84 6.83 -9.19
N LEU A 548 17.86 6.29 -8.45
CA LEU A 548 18.10 5.41 -7.30
C LEU A 548 18.80 4.12 -7.71
N LEU A 549 18.45 3.56 -8.86
CA LEU A 549 19.06 2.34 -9.40
C LEU A 549 20.43 2.59 -10.03
N ALA A 550 20.61 3.76 -10.65
CA ALA A 550 21.83 4.16 -11.33
C ALA A 550 22.88 4.80 -10.39
N GLY A 551 22.53 5.02 -9.12
CA GLY A 551 23.40 5.72 -8.17
C GLY A 551 23.58 7.22 -8.50
N LEU A 552 22.64 7.80 -9.23
CA LEU A 552 22.60 9.24 -9.56
C LEU A 552 21.82 10.00 -8.48
N TYR A 553 21.93 11.32 -8.46
CA TYR A 553 21.22 12.17 -7.50
C TYR A 553 20.18 13.01 -8.22
N ASP A 554 18.90 12.81 -7.92
CA ASP A 554 17.79 13.50 -8.56
C ASP A 554 17.06 14.41 -7.58
N VAL A 555 16.61 15.58 -8.06
CA VAL A 555 15.66 16.43 -7.32
C VAL A 555 14.22 15.92 -7.44
N GLY A 556 13.97 15.01 -8.37
CA GLY A 556 12.71 14.30 -8.59
C GLY A 556 12.71 12.87 -8.05
N GLY A 557 11.68 12.15 -8.48
CA GLY A 557 11.36 10.78 -8.10
C GLY A 557 9.90 10.49 -8.47
N VAL A 558 9.40 9.31 -8.14
CA VAL A 558 7.98 8.98 -8.26
C VAL A 558 7.14 9.91 -7.37
N ASP A 559 5.87 10.12 -7.72
CA ASP A 559 4.94 10.91 -6.91
C ASP A 559 4.74 10.28 -5.52
N ASN A 560 5.56 10.70 -4.57
CA ASN A 560 5.53 10.21 -3.20
C ASN A 560 4.83 11.22 -2.29
N PRO A 561 3.68 10.85 -1.71
CA PRO A 561 2.89 11.76 -0.90
C PRO A 561 3.44 11.98 0.51
N LEU A 562 4.55 11.34 0.87
CA LEU A 562 5.31 11.61 2.08
C LEU A 562 6.49 12.57 1.85
N VAL A 563 6.73 13.07 0.63
CA VAL A 563 7.80 14.05 0.36
C VAL A 563 7.79 15.19 1.39
N VAL A 564 8.97 15.64 1.82
CA VAL A 564 9.10 16.72 2.81
C VAL A 564 8.41 17.98 2.28
N ALA A 565 7.42 18.49 3.02
CA ALA A 565 6.54 19.55 2.56
C ALA A 565 7.30 20.82 2.18
N ASP A 566 8.32 21.18 2.95
CA ASP A 566 9.11 22.40 2.71
C ASP A 566 9.94 22.29 1.42
N VAL A 567 10.45 21.11 1.09
CA VAL A 567 11.19 20.86 -0.15
C VAL A 567 10.26 20.95 -1.36
N GLU A 568 9.08 20.34 -1.27
CA GLU A 568 8.10 20.41 -2.35
C GLU A 568 7.55 21.84 -2.52
N ARG A 569 7.33 22.58 -1.43
CA ARG A 569 6.97 24.00 -1.49
C ARG A 569 8.08 24.82 -2.13
N TYR A 570 9.34 24.61 -1.75
CA TYR A 570 10.49 25.26 -2.39
C TYR A 570 10.55 24.97 -3.89
N TRP A 571 10.39 23.71 -4.30
CA TRP A 571 10.35 23.32 -5.70
C TRP A 571 9.27 24.08 -6.48
N GLN A 572 8.04 24.10 -5.95
CA GLN A 572 6.90 24.80 -6.55
C GLN A 572 7.10 26.33 -6.58
N GLY A 573 7.86 26.89 -5.62
CA GLY A 573 8.15 28.32 -5.53
C GLY A 573 9.41 28.78 -6.27
N THR A 574 10.18 27.89 -6.90
CA THR A 574 11.41 28.30 -7.62
C THR A 574 11.17 29.37 -8.69
N GLY A 575 9.94 29.52 -9.20
CA GLY A 575 9.60 30.44 -10.28
C GLY A 575 10.01 29.93 -11.67
N GLY A 576 10.39 28.65 -11.76
CA GLY A 576 10.83 28.00 -12.99
C GLY A 576 12.34 27.75 -13.03
N ARG A 577 12.80 27.13 -14.11
CA ARG A 577 14.17 26.63 -14.24
C ARG A 577 15.21 27.71 -14.57
N SER A 578 14.78 28.91 -14.97
CA SER A 578 15.66 30.04 -15.28
C SER A 578 15.97 30.93 -14.08
N THR A 579 15.74 30.47 -12.85
CA THR A 579 15.95 31.28 -11.63
C THR A 579 17.17 30.84 -10.82
N PRO A 580 17.76 31.74 -10.03
CA PRO A 580 18.82 31.38 -9.08
C PRO A 580 18.38 30.36 -8.02
N LEU A 581 17.08 30.36 -7.65
CA LEU A 581 16.53 29.39 -6.70
C LEU A 581 16.57 27.95 -7.23
N TYR A 582 16.40 27.77 -8.55
CA TYR A 582 16.60 26.47 -9.19
C TYR A 582 18.09 26.09 -9.24
N ASP A 583 18.98 27.04 -9.49
CA ASP A 583 20.43 26.79 -9.53
C ASP A 583 21.00 26.34 -8.19
N PHE A 584 20.45 26.87 -7.09
CA PHE A 584 20.75 26.45 -5.74
C PHE A 584 20.51 24.96 -5.48
N LEU A 585 19.57 24.31 -6.18
CA LEU A 585 19.32 22.87 -6.03
C LEU A 585 20.48 22.00 -6.53
N GLY A 586 21.51 22.60 -7.14
CA GLY A 586 22.67 21.89 -7.65
C GLY A 586 22.37 21.00 -8.84
N VAL A 587 21.30 21.32 -9.58
CA VAL A 587 20.92 20.62 -10.81
C VAL A 587 21.83 21.07 -11.93
N ARG A 588 22.82 20.24 -12.25
CA ARG A 588 23.75 20.47 -13.36
C ARG A 588 23.21 19.92 -14.67
N TYR A 589 22.44 18.84 -14.62
CA TYR A 589 21.90 18.20 -15.81
C TYR A 589 20.39 18.07 -15.73
N LEU A 590 19.72 18.43 -16.80
CA LEU A 590 18.29 18.26 -16.96
C LEU A 590 18.04 17.18 -18.00
N LEU A 591 17.20 16.21 -17.68
CA LEU A 591 16.73 15.21 -18.63
C LEU A 591 15.46 15.76 -19.28
N GLY A 592 15.35 15.73 -20.59
CA GLY A 592 14.19 16.28 -21.30
C GLY A 592 13.86 15.49 -22.54
N SER A 593 12.61 15.58 -23.00
CA SER A 593 12.23 15.02 -24.29
C SER A 593 13.00 15.72 -25.42
N LYS A 594 13.07 15.08 -26.59
CA LYS A 594 13.74 15.68 -27.76
C LYS A 594 13.14 17.03 -28.19
N GLU A 595 11.88 17.30 -27.84
CA GLU A 595 11.13 18.51 -28.22
C GLU A 595 11.00 19.54 -27.09
N ILE A 596 11.67 19.33 -25.95
CA ILE A 596 11.56 20.24 -24.80
C ILE A 596 12.00 21.66 -25.17
N THR A 597 11.27 22.66 -24.69
CA THR A 597 11.65 24.07 -24.80
C THR A 597 12.26 24.55 -23.50
N LEU A 598 13.50 25.05 -23.58
CA LEU A 598 14.24 25.59 -22.44
C LEU A 598 14.70 27.01 -22.73
N ASP A 599 15.20 27.69 -21.70
CA ASP A 599 15.94 28.92 -21.85
C ASP A 599 17.34 28.63 -22.39
N TRP A 600 17.48 28.74 -23.71
CA TRP A 600 18.72 28.40 -24.42
C TRP A 600 19.90 29.34 -24.13
N ASN A 601 19.69 30.44 -23.39
CA ASN A 601 20.80 31.25 -22.88
C ASN A 601 21.48 30.61 -21.65
N LYS A 602 20.78 29.70 -20.98
CA LYS A 602 21.20 29.03 -19.75
C LYS A 602 21.47 27.55 -19.95
N PHE A 603 20.65 26.89 -20.74
CA PHE A 603 20.73 25.45 -21.00
C PHE A 603 21.36 25.17 -22.36
N GLU A 604 22.31 24.25 -22.38
CA GLU A 604 22.95 23.76 -23.60
C GLU A 604 22.79 22.23 -23.72
N LEU A 605 22.71 21.71 -24.95
CA LEU A 605 22.67 20.27 -25.17
C LEU A 605 24.02 19.65 -24.79
N ALA A 606 24.02 18.73 -23.83
CA ALA A 606 25.23 18.09 -23.32
C ALA A 606 25.40 16.65 -23.85
N PHE A 607 24.28 15.95 -24.06
CA PHE A 607 24.29 14.59 -24.58
C PHE A 607 22.97 14.26 -25.30
N GLU A 608 23.07 13.62 -26.46
CA GLU A 608 21.91 13.26 -27.31
C GLU A 608 21.91 11.79 -27.76
N GLY A 609 22.70 10.92 -27.11
CA GLY A 609 22.92 9.53 -27.55
C GLY A 609 21.82 8.52 -27.17
N ASP A 610 20.74 8.96 -26.52
CA ASP A 610 19.55 8.14 -26.23
C ASP A 610 18.42 8.47 -27.22
N PRO A 611 17.59 7.52 -27.67
CA PRO A 611 16.57 7.78 -28.69
C PRO A 611 15.44 8.71 -28.25
N GLU A 612 15.07 8.71 -26.96
CA GLU A 612 13.87 9.41 -26.48
C GLU A 612 14.20 10.61 -25.60
N VAL A 613 15.33 10.56 -24.89
CA VAL A 613 15.71 11.55 -23.89
C VAL A 613 17.01 12.26 -24.29
N ASN A 614 17.05 13.57 -24.08
CA ASN A 614 18.27 14.38 -24.16
C ASN A 614 18.72 14.79 -22.76
N VAL A 615 20.03 15.02 -22.62
CA VAL A 615 20.62 15.62 -21.42
C VAL A 615 21.07 17.03 -21.76
N TYR A 616 20.58 17.99 -21.00
CA TYR A 616 20.92 19.41 -21.12
C TYR A 616 21.73 19.85 -19.92
N ARG A 617 22.83 20.57 -20.13
CA ARG A 617 23.64 21.14 -19.05
C ARG A 617 23.08 22.50 -18.66
N ASN A 618 22.87 22.69 -17.36
CA ASN A 618 22.64 23.97 -16.73
C ASN A 618 23.98 24.66 -16.48
N THR A 619 24.25 25.76 -17.20
CA THR A 619 25.54 26.47 -17.13
C THR A 619 25.71 27.32 -15.86
N THR A 620 24.63 27.58 -15.11
CA THR A 620 24.65 28.40 -13.89
C THR A 620 24.39 27.59 -12.61
N ALA A 621 24.43 26.25 -12.68
CA ALA A 621 24.20 25.38 -11.53
C ALA A 621 25.21 25.62 -10.40
N LEU A 622 24.72 25.79 -9.17
CA LEU A 622 25.58 25.93 -7.99
C LEU A 622 26.10 24.56 -7.52
N PRO A 623 27.25 24.51 -6.81
CA PRO A 623 27.66 23.32 -6.09
C PRO A 623 26.60 22.90 -5.06
N ARG A 624 26.51 21.60 -4.76
CA ARG A 624 25.59 21.09 -3.73
C ARG A 624 25.93 21.52 -2.30
N ALA A 625 27.20 21.86 -2.07
CA ALA A 625 27.70 22.41 -0.83
C ALA A 625 28.68 23.55 -1.15
N PHE A 626 28.56 24.68 -0.46
CA PHE A 626 29.41 25.86 -0.66
C PHE A 626 29.41 26.78 0.57
N LEU A 627 30.37 27.70 0.63
CA LEU A 627 30.49 28.68 1.70
C LEU A 627 29.87 30.02 1.31
N VAL A 628 29.21 30.66 2.27
CA VAL A 628 28.76 32.05 2.16
C VAL A 628 29.15 32.84 3.41
N GLN A 629 29.58 34.08 3.23
CA GLN A 629 29.92 34.99 4.33
C GLN A 629 28.84 36.06 4.59
N ARG A 630 27.76 36.04 3.81
CA ARG A 630 26.57 36.87 4.02
C ARG A 630 25.40 35.99 4.45
N ALA A 631 24.82 36.31 5.61
CA ALA A 631 23.69 35.59 6.16
C ALA A 631 22.68 36.56 6.77
N THR A 632 21.41 36.39 6.42
CA THR A 632 20.29 37.08 7.06
C THR A 632 19.52 36.07 7.91
N VAL A 633 18.98 36.54 9.03
CA VAL A 633 18.19 35.70 9.94
C VAL A 633 16.74 36.16 9.89
N ALA A 634 15.85 35.28 9.45
CA ALA A 634 14.41 35.49 9.47
C ALA A 634 13.84 35.17 10.86
N GLY A 635 12.87 35.95 11.31
CA GLY A 635 12.16 35.71 12.57
C GLY A 635 11.10 34.61 12.48
N SER A 636 10.80 34.12 11.29
CA SER A 636 9.86 33.02 11.05
C SER A 636 10.13 32.31 9.72
N GLN A 637 9.62 31.08 9.59
CA GLN A 637 9.70 30.32 8.34
C GLN A 637 9.00 31.04 7.16
N GLU A 638 7.92 31.79 7.43
CA GLU A 638 7.21 32.51 6.35
C GLU A 638 7.95 33.78 5.94
N GLU A 639 8.65 34.41 6.88
CA GLU A 639 9.58 35.49 6.57
C GLU A 639 10.79 34.96 5.79
N ALA A 640 11.34 33.80 6.14
CA ALA A 640 12.41 33.16 5.38
C ALA A 640 11.95 32.88 3.94
N TRP A 641 10.73 32.35 3.77
CA TRP A 641 10.08 32.17 2.48
C TRP A 641 9.98 33.48 1.70
N ALA A 642 9.51 34.56 2.33
CA ALA A 642 9.40 35.86 1.67
C ALA A 642 10.78 36.39 1.24
N MET A 643 11.79 36.30 2.12
CA MET A 643 13.15 36.80 1.87
C MET A 643 13.81 36.14 0.67
N ILE A 644 13.72 34.81 0.53
CA ILE A 644 14.33 34.12 -0.61
C ILE A 644 13.67 34.47 -1.96
N HIS A 645 12.49 35.07 -1.95
CA HIS A 645 11.79 35.55 -3.16
C HIS A 645 11.92 37.06 -3.38
N GLN A 646 12.64 37.78 -2.51
CA GLN A 646 12.85 39.22 -2.69
C GLN A 646 13.77 39.50 -3.88
N ALA A 647 13.51 40.60 -4.56
CA ALA A 647 14.40 41.09 -5.61
C ALA A 647 15.78 41.38 -5.02
N GLY A 648 16.83 40.80 -5.61
CA GLY A 648 18.21 40.97 -5.16
C GLY A 648 18.72 39.87 -4.22
N PHE A 649 17.88 38.91 -3.80
CA PHE A 649 18.38 37.70 -3.14
C PHE A 649 19.14 36.84 -4.16
N ASP A 650 20.38 36.50 -3.83
CA ASP A 650 21.22 35.61 -4.61
C ASP A 650 21.73 34.46 -3.72
N PRO A 651 21.25 33.21 -3.93
CA PRO A 651 21.66 32.08 -3.13
C PRO A 651 23.12 31.66 -3.36
N ALA A 652 23.79 32.17 -4.40
CA ALA A 652 25.21 31.90 -4.63
C ALA A 652 26.12 32.67 -3.66
N THR A 653 25.66 33.80 -3.14
CA THR A 653 26.47 34.73 -2.33
C THR A 653 25.89 34.99 -0.94
N SER A 654 24.64 34.56 -0.68
CA SER A 654 23.97 34.79 0.58
C SER A 654 23.06 33.62 1.00
N VAL A 655 22.80 33.51 2.30
CA VAL A 655 21.87 32.53 2.87
C VAL A 655 20.86 33.21 3.78
N VAL A 656 19.60 32.77 3.70
CA VAL A 656 18.57 33.11 4.68
C VAL A 656 18.48 31.98 5.68
N LEU A 657 18.64 32.29 6.97
CA LEU A 657 18.57 31.34 8.08
C LEU A 657 17.36 31.59 8.95
N GLU A 658 16.80 30.56 9.57
CA GLU A 658 15.72 30.73 10.56
C GLU A 658 16.23 30.85 12.02
N ALA A 659 17.52 30.60 12.21
CA ALA A 659 18.22 30.75 13.49
C ALA A 659 19.73 30.98 13.23
N GLY A 660 20.47 31.35 14.27
CA GLY A 660 21.92 31.63 14.17
C GLY A 660 22.24 33.12 14.17
N ARG A 661 23.45 33.46 13.72
CA ARG A 661 23.96 34.84 13.69
C ARG A 661 23.90 35.42 12.28
N PRO A 662 23.39 36.65 12.08
CA PRO A 662 23.53 37.32 10.80
C PRO A 662 25.01 37.63 10.53
N LEU A 663 25.40 37.59 9.26
CA LEU A 663 26.73 37.97 8.79
C LEU A 663 26.59 38.95 7.64
N ASP A 664 27.42 39.99 7.65
CA ASP A 664 27.47 41.00 6.59
C ASP A 664 28.88 41.05 5.96
N GLY A 665 29.50 39.87 5.85
CA GLY A 665 30.80 39.72 5.22
C GLY A 665 30.68 39.84 3.69
N ASP A 666 31.71 40.41 3.08
CA ASP A 666 31.89 40.30 1.62
C ASP A 666 32.19 38.84 1.24
N ALA A 667 31.88 38.49 -0.01
CA ALA A 667 32.22 37.17 -0.55
C ALA A 667 33.75 36.99 -0.54
N ALA A 668 34.26 36.32 0.48
CA ALA A 668 35.69 36.13 0.68
C ALA A 668 36.21 34.87 -0.02
N GLY A 669 35.32 34.09 -0.64
CA GLY A 669 35.63 32.79 -1.22
C GLY A 669 35.85 31.73 -0.14
N GLY A 670 36.57 30.68 -0.49
CA GLY A 670 36.90 29.55 0.38
C GLY A 670 37.00 28.26 -0.42
N GLU A 671 37.79 27.31 0.05
CA GLU A 671 37.93 26.00 -0.58
C GLU A 671 37.03 24.99 0.14
N LEU A 672 36.31 24.18 -0.64
CA LEU A 672 35.49 23.10 -0.12
C LEU A 672 35.79 21.82 -0.89
N ARG A 673 36.14 20.76 -0.15
CA ARG A 673 36.35 19.42 -0.70
C ARG A 673 35.42 18.43 -0.02
N VAL A 674 34.68 17.67 -0.84
CA VAL A 674 33.85 16.57 -0.38
C VAL A 674 34.73 15.34 -0.22
N GLU A 675 35.05 14.96 1.03
CA GLU A 675 35.85 13.77 1.33
C GLU A 675 35.01 12.50 1.23
N ARG A 676 33.78 12.58 1.75
CA ARG A 676 32.86 11.45 1.80
C ARG A 676 31.43 11.94 1.64
N TYR A 677 30.68 11.29 0.77
CA TYR A 677 29.25 11.55 0.60
C TYR A 677 28.50 10.22 0.55
N GLU A 678 28.00 9.81 1.71
CA GLU A 678 27.25 8.57 1.89
C GLU A 678 25.86 8.85 2.47
N PRO A 679 24.91 7.91 2.36
CA PRO A 679 23.53 8.14 2.80
C PRO A 679 23.40 8.65 4.24
N ASP A 680 24.13 8.08 5.19
CA ASP A 680 24.06 8.41 6.62
C ASP A 680 25.27 9.19 7.14
N ARG A 681 26.25 9.52 6.27
CA ARG A 681 27.45 10.26 6.65
C ARG A 681 28.01 11.11 5.52
N ILE A 682 28.19 12.40 5.80
CA ILE A 682 28.78 13.38 4.90
C ILE A 682 30.01 14.00 5.60
N GLU A 683 31.15 14.05 4.92
CA GLU A 683 32.38 14.67 5.43
C GLU A 683 32.91 15.68 4.42
N LEU A 684 33.09 16.91 4.90
CA LEU A 684 33.48 18.06 4.10
C LEU A 684 34.71 18.71 4.75
N ALA A 685 35.79 18.82 3.99
CA ALA A 685 36.93 19.65 4.35
C ALA A 685 36.68 21.06 3.84
N VAL A 686 36.84 22.04 4.72
CA VAL A 686 36.48 23.42 4.48
C VAL A 686 37.68 24.28 4.84
N ASP A 687 38.12 25.17 3.94
CA ASP A 687 39.09 26.22 4.25
C ASP A 687 38.44 27.58 4.00
N SER A 688 38.07 28.26 5.09
CA SER A 688 37.31 29.51 5.03
C SER A 688 38.19 30.70 5.43
N PRO A 689 38.33 31.73 4.59
CA PRO A 689 39.13 32.91 4.91
C PRO A 689 38.49 33.82 5.97
N ALA A 690 37.20 33.66 6.23
CA ALA A 690 36.43 34.42 7.21
C ALA A 690 35.35 33.54 7.86
N GLU A 691 34.73 34.03 8.93
CA GLU A 691 33.52 33.40 9.49
C GLU A 691 32.41 33.38 8.43
N GLY A 692 31.74 32.23 8.29
CA GLY A 692 30.71 32.03 7.29
C GLY A 692 29.80 30.85 7.63
N TYR A 693 28.92 30.53 6.68
CA TYR A 693 28.07 29.34 6.73
C TYR A 693 28.43 28.42 5.59
N LEU A 694 28.64 27.15 5.93
CA LEU A 694 28.61 26.05 5.00
C LEU A 694 27.15 25.71 4.71
N VAL A 695 26.69 25.95 3.49
CA VAL A 695 25.33 25.71 3.03
C VAL A 695 25.31 24.46 2.16
N LEU A 696 24.37 23.56 2.42
CA LEU A 696 24.11 22.38 1.61
C LEU A 696 22.70 22.47 1.05
N SER A 697 22.53 22.24 -0.25
CA SER A 697 21.20 22.08 -0.85
C SER A 697 20.60 20.69 -0.59
N ASP A 698 20.97 20.05 0.51
CA ASP A 698 20.36 18.82 1.00
C ASP A 698 19.22 19.17 1.97
N PRO A 699 18.04 18.52 1.88
CA PRO A 699 16.89 18.84 2.72
C PRO A 699 17.19 18.84 4.21
N PHE A 700 16.68 19.85 4.93
CA PHE A 700 16.65 19.88 6.38
C PHE A 700 15.65 18.85 6.90
N TYR A 701 16.12 17.94 7.74
CA TYR A 701 15.29 16.89 8.33
C TYR A 701 15.79 16.51 9.73
N PRO A 702 14.90 16.31 10.72
CA PRO A 702 15.28 15.89 12.06
C PRO A 702 16.07 14.58 12.08
N GLY A 703 17.16 14.53 12.86
CA GLY A 703 18.01 13.35 13.00
C GLY A 703 19.38 13.49 12.33
N TRP A 704 19.60 14.49 11.49
CA TRP A 704 20.95 14.88 11.12
C TRP A 704 21.65 15.58 12.31
N LEU A 705 22.90 15.21 12.56
CA LEU A 705 23.78 15.77 13.58
C LEU A 705 25.03 16.28 12.87
N ALA A 706 25.54 17.45 13.26
CA ALA A 706 26.79 17.98 12.74
C ALA A 706 27.87 18.04 13.81
N GLU A 707 29.12 17.87 13.39
CA GLU A 707 30.33 18.07 14.16
C GLU A 707 31.27 18.96 13.36
N LEU A 708 31.88 19.95 14.02
CA LEU A 708 32.95 20.78 13.51
C LEU A 708 34.23 20.40 14.27
N ASP A 709 35.22 19.86 13.57
CA ASP A 709 36.47 19.35 14.14
C ASP A 709 36.24 18.36 15.32
N GLY A 710 35.21 17.52 15.20
CA GLY A 710 34.81 16.53 16.21
C GLY A 710 34.03 17.10 17.40
N SER A 711 33.77 18.41 17.45
CA SER A 711 32.90 19.04 18.45
C SER A 711 31.49 19.22 17.92
N PRO A 712 30.42 18.98 18.71
CA PRO A 712 29.04 19.16 18.24
C PRO A 712 28.79 20.57 17.68
N ALA A 713 28.17 20.62 16.50
CA ALA A 713 27.76 21.85 15.82
C ALA A 713 26.25 21.84 15.54
N GLU A 714 25.65 23.02 15.54
CA GLU A 714 24.22 23.17 15.25
C GLU A 714 23.97 23.12 13.73
N ILE A 715 22.99 22.32 13.30
CA ILE A 715 22.46 22.36 11.94
C ILE A 715 21.32 23.37 11.91
N LEU A 716 21.48 24.39 11.10
CA LEU A 716 20.51 25.45 10.89
C LEU A 716 19.70 25.17 9.64
N ARG A 717 18.44 25.61 9.65
CA ARG A 717 17.59 25.62 8.48
C ARG A 717 17.93 26.83 7.62
N ALA A 718 18.31 26.55 6.38
CA ALA A 718 18.80 27.49 5.39
C ALA A 718 17.89 27.51 4.16
N ASN A 719 17.69 28.69 3.60
CA ASN A 719 16.90 28.93 2.40
C ASN A 719 15.58 28.15 2.44
N TYR A 720 14.86 28.29 3.56
CA TYR A 720 13.56 27.67 3.86
C TYR A 720 13.56 26.14 4.11
N ALA A 721 14.25 25.35 3.28
CA ALA A 721 14.11 23.89 3.27
C ALA A 721 15.41 23.09 3.42
N PHE A 722 16.57 23.74 3.55
CA PHE A 722 17.88 23.11 3.41
C PHE A 722 18.76 23.31 4.65
N ARG A 723 19.99 22.79 4.66
CA ARG A 723 20.85 22.77 5.85
C ARG A 723 22.02 23.75 5.73
N ALA A 724 22.38 24.37 6.85
CA ALA A 724 23.63 25.09 6.99
C ALA A 724 24.32 24.79 8.33
N VAL A 725 25.63 24.97 8.38
CA VAL A 725 26.45 24.90 9.60
C VAL A 725 27.38 26.10 9.64
N ALA A 726 27.50 26.75 10.80
CA ALA A 726 28.44 27.86 10.99
C ALA A 726 29.88 27.33 10.96
N VAL A 727 30.76 28.00 10.20
CA VAL A 727 32.18 27.65 10.09
C VAL A 727 33.02 28.90 10.38
N PRO A 728 33.94 28.84 11.36
CA PRO A 728 34.89 29.92 11.62
C PRO A 728 35.88 30.14 10.48
N ALA A 729 36.69 31.19 10.57
CA ALA A 729 37.84 31.35 9.70
C ALA A 729 38.91 30.29 10.02
N GLY A 730 39.46 29.67 8.98
CA GLY A 730 40.48 28.62 9.05
C GLY A 730 40.08 27.34 8.33
N SER A 731 40.92 26.33 8.48
CA SER A 731 40.70 25.00 7.93
C SER A 731 40.00 24.10 8.94
N HIS A 732 38.86 23.54 8.55
CA HIS A 732 37.95 22.79 9.39
C HIS A 732 37.45 21.53 8.69
N THR A 733 37.09 20.51 9.48
CA THR A 733 36.36 19.34 9.00
C THR A 733 34.94 19.38 9.54
N VAL A 734 33.95 19.44 8.65
CA VAL A 734 32.53 19.30 9.00
C VAL A 734 32.08 17.88 8.71
N THR A 735 31.63 17.17 9.74
CA THR A 735 31.03 15.84 9.62
C THR A 735 29.55 15.93 9.94
N MET A 736 28.69 15.42 9.06
CA MET A 736 27.27 15.26 9.32
C MET A 736 26.90 13.78 9.33
N THR A 737 26.14 13.34 10.33
CA THR A 737 25.65 11.95 10.42
C THR A 737 24.15 11.89 10.63
N PHE A 738 23.48 10.92 10.01
CA PHE A 738 22.04 10.73 10.17
C PHE A 738 21.73 9.67 11.22
N ARG A 739 21.22 10.10 12.37
CA ARG A 739 20.87 9.25 13.53
C ARG A 739 19.50 9.65 14.09
N PRO A 740 18.39 9.23 13.42
CA PRO A 740 17.04 9.61 13.82
C PRO A 740 16.64 9.01 15.18
N ALA A 741 16.32 9.88 16.14
CA ALA A 741 15.90 9.47 17.49
C ALA A 741 14.58 8.66 17.48
N SER A 742 13.67 9.01 16.56
CA SER A 742 12.40 8.31 16.34
C SER A 742 12.59 6.83 16.00
N TRP A 743 13.55 6.52 15.13
CA TRP A 743 13.90 5.14 14.78
C TRP A 743 14.54 4.38 15.95
N ILE A 744 15.48 5.00 16.69
CA ILE A 744 16.14 4.38 17.85
C ILE A 744 15.11 4.04 18.94
N ALA A 745 14.20 4.96 19.25
CA ALA A 745 13.11 4.74 20.19
C ALA A 745 12.17 3.62 19.72
N GLY A 746 11.84 3.62 18.42
CA GLY A 746 11.02 2.57 17.81
C GLY A 746 11.65 1.20 17.92
N LEU A 747 12.95 1.09 17.61
CA LEU A 747 13.72 -0.15 17.75
C LEU A 747 13.71 -0.65 19.19
N ALA A 748 13.95 0.23 20.17
CA ALA A 748 13.92 -0.14 21.59
C ALA A 748 12.55 -0.69 22.01
N ILE A 749 11.45 -0.03 21.60
CA ILE A 749 10.07 -0.48 21.90
C ILE A 749 9.77 -1.84 21.25
N SER A 750 10.18 -2.03 19.99
CA SER A 750 10.02 -3.30 19.28
C SER A 750 10.77 -4.45 19.97
N LEU A 751 12.02 -4.21 20.39
CA LEU A 751 12.82 -5.20 21.12
C LEU A 751 12.23 -5.54 22.50
N VAL A 752 11.78 -4.54 23.26
CA VAL A 752 11.09 -4.76 24.55
C VAL A 752 9.81 -5.56 24.37
N THR A 753 9.02 -5.26 23.33
CA THR A 753 7.80 -6.00 23.00
C THR A 753 8.10 -7.47 22.70
N LEU A 754 9.11 -7.74 21.86
CA LEU A 754 9.56 -9.10 21.55
C LEU A 754 10.05 -9.84 22.79
N ALA A 755 10.86 -9.20 23.63
CA ALA A 755 11.35 -9.78 24.87
C ALA A 755 10.19 -10.13 25.84
N ALA A 756 9.20 -9.25 25.96
CA ALA A 756 8.02 -9.48 26.79
C ALA A 756 7.19 -10.67 26.27
N LEU A 757 6.99 -10.78 24.95
CA LEU A 757 6.31 -11.92 24.33
C LEU A 757 7.06 -13.23 24.56
N ALA A 758 8.39 -13.23 24.39
CA ALA A 758 9.23 -14.40 24.61
C ALA A 758 9.18 -14.88 26.06
N ALA A 759 9.30 -13.94 27.02
CA ALA A 759 9.19 -14.23 28.45
C ALA A 759 7.81 -14.80 28.80
N ALA A 760 6.73 -14.19 28.29
CA ALA A 760 5.37 -14.67 28.50
C ALA A 760 5.17 -16.09 27.91
N GLY A 761 5.69 -16.35 26.72
CA GLY A 761 5.66 -17.66 26.07
C GLY A 761 6.41 -18.73 26.88
N PHE A 762 7.60 -18.39 27.39
CA PHE A 762 8.39 -19.29 28.24
C PHE A 762 7.66 -19.64 29.54
N VAL A 763 7.10 -18.66 30.24
CA VAL A 763 6.31 -18.88 31.47
C VAL A 763 5.10 -19.75 31.18
N TRP A 764 4.40 -19.51 30.07
CA TRP A 764 3.25 -20.31 29.65
C TRP A 764 3.62 -21.77 29.37
N LEU A 765 4.75 -22.03 28.71
CA LEU A 765 5.25 -23.38 28.45
C LEU A 765 5.62 -24.12 29.75
N ARG A 766 6.25 -23.43 30.72
CA ARG A 766 6.58 -24.06 32.03
C ARG A 766 5.32 -24.45 32.80
N ARG A 767 4.30 -23.59 32.82
CA ARG A 767 3.01 -23.87 33.50
C ARG A 767 2.18 -24.99 32.86
N ARG A 768 2.51 -25.42 31.63
CA ARG A 768 1.89 -26.58 30.98
C ARG A 768 2.63 -27.89 31.22
N ARG A 769 3.91 -27.81 31.63
CA ARG A 769 4.77 -28.97 31.92
C ARG A 769 4.76 -29.34 33.40
N ALA A 770 4.60 -28.35 34.29
CA ALA A 770 4.20 -28.55 35.68
C ALA A 770 2.69 -28.80 35.73
#